data_AF-G0R1U0-F1
#
_entry.id   AF-G0R1U0-F1
#
_cell.length_a   1.000
_cell.length_b   1.000
_cell.length_c   1.000
_cell.angle_alpha   90.00
_cell.angle_beta   90.00
_cell.angle_gamma   90.00
#
_symmetry.space_group_name_H-M   'P 1'
#
loop_
_entity.id
_entity.type
_entity.pdbx_description
1 polymer ?
#
loop_
_entity_poly.entity_id
_entity_poly.type
_entity_poly.pdbx_seq_one_letter_code
_entity_poly.pdbx_strand_id
1 'polypeptide(L)'
;MDIFSLGCLISDLYLDGEAPLFTYDQQSEDQKGLFVPELHDEYSQELKEIEELIIHTFEGALKYETSSQIANLAIQNLPQLLDFIHKEKQLFDHFISLVVSCLNIEERKRACLETIGSNLDSVGNIQCKNEENENQKDAIKSIKIIQDSSTILVGTNGQINLYNIENVSNNLIPEDKRSSRNIQKQYVDGEIRCLETSVQLRIADDFKAGLFKFNTIQSGIYQIDIGDLNDDLLMAYGDFDGNKSTDIVTLSSQNIINICLWQNDGTKFKKHTLQQSKNEKCQGNIVNIIPGDVNYDGNLDLVLIKQTQDKNIYCLNVLIQKNCSLNDCQFINSVYINIEMDGQPFAADFLGQINQKNFQLMYFSQNENKRKIINFLQNEMQQIEFSTLISLNSECIQYPQQFKFANPHFSSFLDFNGDCRADLVIHSINDQGKQQVELWEKLENNKFCLKQIQISKSQDFDLKSFTLLDINFDGSVDFIALVQNKNTKDSTIVISYNKNNVDPSNLCQRFSKQSYEDFSIQGPYTYHQQLTFVPFSNKQENLVFIRLQDVDLDGMPDLILTSDNQQEEGKFVILENKKCKGKQCDTIEAENPRLFVLSSDQVWKEMNDQNAHTVSFFDINEDGKIDFFINTKDYSSGKNSIKCFFNYISTDAFFIKALGLNGQCNNNKCQSGIYYGATYECKVTTLDTTEKVATGVQLSQSAYRSLQLPFVILGLARTNNYIENLTVGLSLNEDKQSRKTWTPIIPNSQLIIYPLEQKNKWVLSIFVQPNEALLIIIIVTVLLLVGIIIKRNKKTNKDK
;
A
#
# COMPACT_ATOMS: atom_id res chain seq x y z
N MET A 1 -37.99 0.77 18.17
CA MET A 1 -36.77 0.14 17.67
C MET A 1 -36.16 -0.57 18.84
N ASP A 2 -36.18 -1.90 18.83
CA ASP A 2 -35.52 -2.68 19.87
C ASP A 2 -34.00 -2.57 19.71
N ILE A 3 -33.24 -2.66 20.81
CA ILE A 3 -31.77 -2.60 20.78
C ILE A 3 -31.19 -3.65 19.81
N PHE A 4 -31.88 -4.78 19.67
CA PHE A 4 -31.60 -5.82 18.68
C PHE A 4 -31.75 -5.34 17.22
N SER A 5 -32.78 -4.55 16.92
CA SER A 5 -32.99 -4.00 15.58
C SER A 5 -31.95 -2.93 15.21
N LEU A 6 -31.44 -2.20 16.20
CA LEU A 6 -30.33 -1.26 16.01
C LEU A 6 -29.00 -2.00 15.82
N GLY A 7 -28.79 -3.10 16.55
CA GLY A 7 -27.64 -4.00 16.36
C GLY A 7 -27.62 -4.67 14.99
N CYS A 8 -28.78 -5.10 14.47
CA CYS A 8 -28.89 -5.63 13.10
C CYS A 8 -28.66 -4.55 12.04
N LEU A 9 -29.16 -3.32 12.24
CA LEU A 9 -28.92 -2.21 11.31
C LEU A 9 -27.43 -1.79 11.27
N ILE A 10 -26.75 -1.84 12.42
CA ILE A 10 -25.30 -1.58 12.53
C ILE A 10 -24.49 -2.74 11.93
N SER A 11 -24.92 -3.98 12.15
CA SER A 11 -24.36 -5.19 11.53
C SER A 11 -24.43 -5.12 10.00
N ASP A 12 -25.58 -4.73 9.43
CA ASP A 12 -25.77 -4.58 7.98
C ASP A 12 -24.97 -3.39 7.40
N LEU A 13 -24.55 -2.42 8.23
CA LEU A 13 -23.70 -1.29 7.84
C LEU A 13 -22.19 -1.55 8.01
N TYR A 14 -21.78 -2.60 8.72
CA TYR A 14 -20.37 -2.83 9.09
C TYR A 14 -19.80 -4.21 8.73
N LEU A 15 -20.64 -5.24 8.51
CA LEU A 15 -20.16 -6.61 8.26
C LEU A 15 -19.95 -6.97 6.79
N ASP A 16 -20.37 -6.12 5.84
CA ASP A 16 -19.96 -6.24 4.44
C ASP A 16 -18.78 -5.29 4.19
N GLY A 17 -17.59 -5.66 4.64
CA GLY A 17 -16.32 -5.02 4.25
C GLY A 17 -16.06 -5.06 2.73
N GLU A 18 -16.94 -5.70 1.96
CA GLU A 18 -16.93 -5.70 0.50
C GLU A 18 -17.64 -4.49 -0.13
N ALA A 19 -18.43 -3.71 0.61
CA ALA A 19 -19.19 -2.57 0.07
C ALA A 19 -18.54 -1.21 0.41
N PRO A 20 -18.42 -0.28 -0.56
CA PRO A 20 -17.93 1.08 -0.27
C PRO A 20 -18.89 1.83 0.67
N LEU A 21 -18.35 2.68 1.55
CA LEU A 21 -19.13 3.52 2.48
C LEU A 21 -20.03 4.51 1.73
N PHE A 22 -19.58 4.96 0.57
CA PHE A 22 -20.35 5.79 -0.35
C PHE A 22 -20.05 5.35 -1.79
N THR A 23 -21.08 5.01 -2.54
CA THR A 23 -21.02 4.88 -4.01
C THR A 23 -21.79 6.05 -4.60
N TYR A 24 -21.11 6.91 -5.35
CA TYR A 24 -21.79 7.96 -6.10
C TYR A 24 -22.39 7.37 -7.37
N ASP A 25 -23.59 6.81 -7.27
CA ASP A 25 -24.37 6.34 -8.43
C ASP A 25 -25.68 7.13 -8.58
N GLN A 26 -25.90 7.71 -9.77
CA GLN A 26 -27.21 8.26 -10.13
C GLN A 26 -28.13 7.14 -10.63
N GLN A 27 -28.90 6.50 -9.73
CA GLN A 27 -30.36 6.20 -9.84
C GLN A 27 -30.90 5.07 -8.90
N SER A 28 -32.07 5.39 -8.32
CA SER A 28 -33.22 4.54 -7.90
C SER A 28 -33.38 4.00 -6.45
N GLU A 29 -34.55 4.34 -5.88
CA GLU A 29 -35.18 3.91 -4.62
C GLU A 29 -35.86 2.53 -4.77
N ASP A 30 -35.88 1.68 -3.72
CA ASP A 30 -37.13 1.26 -3.02
C ASP A 30 -36.96 0.12 -1.97
N GLN A 31 -37.57 0.37 -0.81
CA GLN A 31 -38.23 -0.48 0.21
C GLN A 31 -37.69 -1.85 0.70
N LYS A 32 -37.68 -2.03 2.03
CA LYS A 32 -38.13 -3.27 2.73
C LYS A 32 -38.48 -3.01 4.22
N GLY A 33 -39.60 -3.58 4.67
CA GLY A 33 -40.20 -3.40 6.00
C GLY A 33 -39.66 -4.34 7.09
N LEU A 34 -39.80 -3.92 8.35
CA LEU A 34 -39.35 -4.65 9.55
C LEU A 34 -40.45 -5.51 10.18
N PHE A 35 -40.05 -6.70 10.64
CA PHE A 35 -40.79 -7.63 11.50
C PHE A 35 -40.33 -7.44 12.97
N VAL A 36 -41.23 -7.60 13.94
CA VAL A 36 -40.94 -7.48 15.39
C VAL A 36 -41.45 -8.73 16.12
N PRO A 37 -40.61 -9.43 16.90
CA PRO A 37 -41.07 -10.36 17.94
C PRO A 37 -40.83 -9.81 19.36
N GLU A 38 -41.81 -9.98 20.25
CA GLU A 38 -41.77 -9.62 21.68
C GLU A 38 -41.03 -10.67 22.54
N LEU A 39 -40.34 -10.24 23.61
CA LEU A 39 -39.73 -11.10 24.63
C LEU A 39 -39.96 -10.59 26.07
N HIS A 40 -40.01 -11.55 26.99
CA HIS A 40 -40.57 -11.53 28.35
C HIS A 40 -39.67 -10.94 29.46
N ASP A 41 -40.33 -10.47 30.52
CA ASP A 41 -39.83 -9.82 31.75
C ASP A 41 -39.11 -10.77 32.73
N GLU A 42 -37.78 -10.66 32.91
CA GLU A 42 -37.13 -11.28 34.10
C GLU A 42 -35.90 -10.56 34.71
N TYR A 43 -35.49 -9.37 34.26
CA TYR A 43 -34.32 -8.64 34.82
C TYR A 43 -34.65 -7.25 35.41
N SER A 44 -35.70 -7.14 36.24
CA SER A 44 -36.30 -5.83 36.55
C SER A 44 -35.74 -5.04 37.75
N GLN A 45 -34.87 -5.61 38.60
CA GLN A 45 -34.44 -4.97 39.86
C GLN A 45 -33.00 -4.45 39.85
N GLU A 46 -32.02 -5.22 39.40
CA GLU A 46 -30.61 -4.78 39.34
C GLU A 46 -30.38 -3.70 38.26
N LEU A 47 -31.14 -3.76 37.16
CA LEU A 47 -31.16 -2.71 36.14
C LEU A 47 -31.69 -1.38 36.68
N LYS A 48 -32.55 -1.35 37.72
CA LYS A 48 -33.08 -0.11 38.29
C LYS A 48 -32.03 0.65 39.10
N GLU A 49 -31.13 -0.05 39.81
CA GLU A 49 -30.08 0.60 40.60
C GLU A 49 -29.00 1.22 39.71
N ILE A 50 -28.64 0.55 38.61
CA ILE A 50 -27.76 1.09 37.57
C ILE A 50 -28.43 2.29 36.88
N GLU A 51 -29.73 2.19 36.58
CA GLU A 51 -30.49 3.27 35.98
C GLU A 51 -30.59 4.49 36.91
N GLU A 52 -30.74 4.31 38.21
CA GLU A 52 -30.77 5.40 39.19
C GLU A 52 -29.41 6.09 39.37
N LEU A 53 -28.32 5.32 39.37
CA LEU A 53 -26.96 5.87 39.45
C LEU A 53 -26.63 6.71 38.20
N ILE A 54 -26.94 6.18 37.00
CA ILE A 54 -26.77 6.90 35.74
C ILE A 54 -27.64 8.16 35.73
N ILE A 55 -28.91 8.07 36.14
CA ILE A 55 -29.80 9.23 36.21
C ILE A 55 -29.25 10.29 37.16
N HIS A 56 -28.72 9.91 38.33
CA HIS A 56 -28.21 10.87 39.31
C HIS A 56 -26.95 11.61 38.80
N THR A 57 -26.03 10.88 38.15
CA THR A 57 -24.84 11.48 37.52
C THR A 57 -25.23 12.41 36.34
N PHE A 58 -26.22 12.01 35.55
CA PHE A 58 -26.72 12.81 34.43
C PHE A 58 -27.53 14.05 34.88
N GLU A 59 -28.31 13.97 35.96
CA GLU A 59 -29.03 15.11 36.53
C GLU A 59 -28.10 16.17 37.14
N GLY A 60 -26.92 15.75 37.62
CA GLY A 60 -25.84 16.66 38.02
C GLY A 60 -25.19 17.38 36.84
N ALA A 61 -24.95 16.68 35.73
CA ALA A 61 -24.32 17.24 34.52
C ALA A 61 -25.21 18.28 33.80
N LEU A 62 -26.53 18.13 33.89
CA LEU A 62 -27.52 19.00 33.23
C LEU A 62 -27.66 20.41 33.86
N LYS A 63 -26.96 20.70 34.96
CA LYS A 63 -26.97 22.02 35.62
C LYS A 63 -25.85 22.95 35.16
N TYR A 64 -24.97 22.51 34.26
CA TYR A 64 -23.80 23.28 33.82
C TYR A 64 -23.90 23.68 32.35
N GLU A 65 -23.59 24.93 32.04
CA GLU A 65 -23.82 25.53 30.72
C GLU A 65 -22.62 25.43 29.76
N THR A 66 -21.47 24.88 30.20
CA THR A 66 -20.25 24.82 29.39
C THR A 66 -19.58 23.44 29.36
N SER A 67 -19.04 23.08 28.20
CA SER A 67 -18.41 21.78 27.91
C SER A 67 -17.20 21.45 28.81
N SER A 68 -16.49 22.47 29.30
CA SER A 68 -15.35 22.30 30.21
C SER A 68 -15.76 21.89 31.63
N GLN A 69 -16.95 22.30 32.09
CA GLN A 69 -17.48 21.92 33.42
C GLN A 69 -18.01 20.48 33.42
N ILE A 70 -18.59 20.03 32.31
CA ILE A 70 -19.07 18.66 32.11
C ILE A 70 -17.89 17.68 32.06
N ALA A 71 -16.79 18.05 31.38
CA ALA A 71 -15.57 17.24 31.32
C ALA A 71 -14.89 17.09 32.71
N ASN A 72 -14.82 18.16 33.51
CA ASN A 72 -14.26 18.09 34.86
C ASN A 72 -15.11 17.26 35.83
N LEU A 73 -16.44 17.26 35.68
CA LEU A 73 -17.34 16.42 36.47
C LEU A 73 -17.21 14.92 36.10
N ALA A 74 -17.03 14.61 34.82
CA ALA A 74 -16.76 13.24 34.35
C ALA A 74 -15.41 12.72 34.89
N ILE A 75 -14.37 13.57 34.91
CA ILE A 75 -13.05 13.26 35.47
C ILE A 75 -13.11 13.08 37.00
N GLN A 76 -13.92 13.86 37.72
CA GLN A 76 -14.08 13.72 39.17
C GLN A 76 -14.85 12.47 39.62
N ASN A 77 -15.76 11.95 38.79
CA ASN A 77 -16.53 10.73 39.10
C ASN A 77 -15.93 9.44 38.50
N LEU A 78 -14.92 9.57 37.63
CA LEU A 78 -14.17 8.47 37.04
C LEU A 78 -13.63 7.46 38.08
N PRO A 79 -13.13 7.87 39.27
CA PRO A 79 -12.68 6.93 40.30
C PRO A 79 -13.81 6.09 40.91
N GLN A 80 -15.01 6.64 41.08
CA GLN A 80 -16.17 5.89 41.60
C GLN A 80 -16.74 4.92 40.55
N LEU A 81 -16.70 5.31 39.28
CA LEU A 81 -17.04 4.44 38.16
C LEU A 81 -16.03 3.29 38.03
N LEU A 82 -14.73 3.58 38.19
CA LEU A 82 -13.66 2.57 38.22
C LEU A 82 -13.76 1.64 39.43
N ASP A 83 -14.11 2.14 40.62
CA ASP A 83 -14.34 1.33 41.83
C ASP A 83 -15.58 0.41 41.69
N PHE A 84 -16.61 0.87 40.98
CA PHE A 84 -17.80 0.08 40.65
C PHE A 84 -17.50 -1.00 39.60
N ILE A 85 -16.77 -0.64 38.52
CA ILE A 85 -16.27 -1.60 37.52
C ILE A 85 -15.35 -2.64 38.17
N HIS A 86 -14.59 -2.26 39.21
CA HIS A 86 -13.77 -3.20 39.97
C HIS A 86 -14.56 -4.14 40.88
N LYS A 87 -15.73 -3.73 41.40
CA LYS A 87 -16.59 -4.52 42.28
C LYS A 87 -17.54 -5.47 41.53
N GLU A 88 -18.05 -5.07 40.37
CA GLU A 88 -19.04 -5.80 39.56
C GLU A 88 -18.42 -6.32 38.25
N LYS A 89 -17.15 -6.74 38.32
CA LYS A 89 -16.34 -7.19 37.18
C LYS A 89 -17.02 -8.27 36.33
N GLN A 90 -17.74 -9.20 36.95
CA GLN A 90 -18.45 -10.27 36.25
C GLN A 90 -19.59 -9.77 35.36
N LEU A 91 -20.34 -8.75 35.79
CA LEU A 91 -21.47 -8.21 35.04
C LEU A 91 -20.99 -7.37 33.84
N PHE A 92 -19.88 -6.65 34.02
CA PHE A 92 -19.23 -5.93 32.92
C PHE A 92 -18.58 -6.88 31.91
N ASP A 93 -17.91 -7.94 32.38
CA ASP A 93 -17.37 -9.01 31.52
C ASP A 93 -18.49 -9.71 30.75
N HIS A 94 -19.68 -9.89 31.37
CA HIS A 94 -20.85 -10.47 30.72
C HIS A 94 -21.47 -9.53 29.67
N PHE A 95 -21.59 -8.23 29.96
CA PHE A 95 -22.05 -7.23 29.00
C PHE A 95 -21.12 -7.11 27.79
N ILE A 96 -19.81 -7.07 28.02
CA ILE A 96 -18.79 -7.05 26.95
C ILE A 96 -18.82 -8.37 26.18
N SER A 97 -18.94 -9.52 26.83
CA SER A 97 -19.09 -10.81 26.17
C SER A 97 -20.37 -10.89 25.32
N LEU A 98 -21.48 -10.31 25.78
CA LEU A 98 -22.73 -10.23 25.04
C LEU A 98 -22.60 -9.33 23.80
N VAL A 99 -21.89 -8.20 23.93
CA VAL A 99 -21.61 -7.27 22.83
C VAL A 99 -20.64 -7.88 21.82
N VAL A 100 -19.58 -8.55 22.27
CA VAL A 100 -18.57 -9.21 21.43
C VAL A 100 -19.16 -10.44 20.72
N SER A 101 -19.98 -11.25 21.39
CA SER A 101 -20.67 -12.40 20.79
C SER A 101 -21.72 -12.01 19.74
N CYS A 102 -22.30 -10.81 19.86
CA CYS A 102 -23.18 -10.25 18.83
C CYS A 102 -22.43 -9.82 17.56
N LEU A 103 -21.16 -9.42 17.69
CA LEU A 103 -20.32 -8.83 16.65
C LEU A 103 -19.50 -9.85 15.83
N ASN A 104 -19.37 -11.11 16.30
CA ASN A 104 -18.49 -12.10 15.67
C ASN A 104 -19.23 -13.38 15.19
N ILE A 105 -19.13 -13.68 13.89
CA ILE A 105 -19.75 -14.86 13.24
C ILE A 105 -19.16 -16.19 13.74
N GLU A 106 -17.88 -16.22 14.11
CA GLU A 106 -17.18 -17.40 14.63
C GLU A 106 -17.65 -17.77 16.05
N GLU A 107 -17.96 -16.77 16.88
CA GLU A 107 -18.46 -17.00 18.24
C GLU A 107 -19.92 -17.46 18.29
N ARG A 108 -20.74 -17.15 17.27
CA ARG A 108 -22.10 -17.71 17.14
C ARG A 108 -22.10 -19.24 17.03
N LYS A 109 -21.05 -19.85 16.46
CA LYS A 109 -20.90 -21.31 16.40
C LYS A 109 -20.49 -21.92 17.74
N ARG A 110 -19.73 -21.20 18.57
CA ARG A 110 -19.34 -21.64 19.92
C ARG A 110 -20.47 -21.46 20.93
N ALA A 111 -21.17 -20.33 20.89
CA ALA A 111 -22.27 -20.03 21.82
C ALA A 111 -23.45 -21.02 21.69
N CYS A 112 -23.71 -21.55 20.48
CA CYS A 112 -24.70 -22.62 20.27
C CYS A 112 -24.29 -23.98 20.86
N LEU A 113 -23.01 -24.20 21.17
CA LEU A 113 -22.51 -25.47 21.70
C LEU A 113 -22.35 -25.44 23.23
N GLU A 114 -22.34 -24.26 23.86
CA GLU A 114 -22.14 -24.12 25.30
C GLU A 114 -23.45 -23.97 26.10
N THR A 115 -24.62 -23.93 25.45
CA THR A 115 -25.93 -23.88 26.13
C THR A 115 -26.44 -25.23 26.65
N ILE A 116 -25.54 -26.18 26.95
CA ILE A 116 -25.87 -27.43 27.65
C ILE A 116 -24.84 -27.63 28.77
N GLY A 117 -25.11 -27.07 29.95
CA GLY A 117 -24.26 -27.31 31.12
C GLY A 117 -24.45 -26.29 32.24
N SER A 118 -25.62 -26.33 32.86
CA SER A 118 -26.00 -25.51 34.03
C SER A 118 -25.15 -25.74 35.29
N ASN A 119 -25.04 -24.65 36.06
CA ASN A 119 -24.80 -24.54 37.51
C ASN A 119 -23.37 -24.58 38.03
N LEU A 120 -22.99 -23.52 38.78
CA LEU A 120 -22.24 -23.63 40.03
C LEU A 120 -22.32 -22.32 40.85
N ASP A 121 -23.02 -22.42 41.98
CA ASP A 121 -22.94 -21.52 43.13
C ASP A 121 -21.73 -21.88 44.02
N SER A 122 -21.26 -20.88 44.75
CA SER A 122 -20.48 -20.92 46.01
C SER A 122 -18.94 -21.00 45.96
N VAL A 123 -18.36 -20.04 46.69
CA VAL A 123 -16.98 -19.94 47.14
C VAL A 123 -16.73 -20.93 48.27
N GLY A 124 -15.79 -21.86 48.09
CA GLY A 124 -15.31 -22.75 49.14
C GLY A 124 -14.37 -23.85 48.62
N ASN A 125 -13.19 -23.96 49.22
CA ASN A 125 -12.13 -24.94 48.97
C ASN A 125 -12.59 -26.32 48.46
N ILE A 126 -11.99 -26.78 47.35
CA ILE A 126 -12.00 -28.19 46.95
C ILE A 126 -10.56 -28.69 46.87
N GLN A 127 -10.17 -29.51 47.85
CA GLN A 127 -9.07 -30.47 47.72
C GLN A 127 -9.52 -31.62 46.82
N CYS A 128 -8.72 -31.97 45.81
CA CYS A 128 -8.88 -33.24 45.10
C CYS A 128 -7.73 -34.20 45.47
N LYS A 129 -8.08 -35.24 46.24
CA LYS A 129 -7.39 -36.53 46.23
C LYS A 129 -7.69 -37.20 44.90
N ASN A 130 -6.67 -37.71 44.21
CA ASN A 130 -6.86 -38.71 43.16
C ASN A 130 -6.89 -40.10 43.82
N GLU A 131 -7.99 -40.82 43.64
CA GLU A 131 -7.94 -42.28 43.58
C GLU A 131 -7.69 -42.68 42.13
N GLU A 132 -6.75 -43.61 41.99
CA GLU A 132 -6.36 -44.36 40.80
C GLU A 132 -5.37 -43.70 39.82
N ASN A 133 -4.23 -44.39 39.72
CA ASN A 133 -3.11 -44.27 38.78
C ASN A 133 -2.02 -43.25 39.10
N GLU A 134 -1.22 -43.66 40.10
CA GLU A 134 0.21 -43.39 40.25
C GLU A 134 0.97 -43.49 38.91
N ASN A 135 1.44 -42.37 38.37
CA ASN A 135 2.74 -42.19 37.66
C ASN A 135 2.76 -41.03 36.64
N GLN A 136 2.32 -39.83 37.03
CA GLN A 136 2.80 -38.58 36.40
C GLN A 136 2.55 -37.40 37.36
N LYS A 137 3.56 -37.09 38.18
CA LYS A 137 3.58 -35.87 39.00
C LYS A 137 4.28 -34.75 38.20
N ASP A 138 3.64 -33.58 38.20
CA ASP A 138 4.22 -32.25 37.93
C ASP A 138 4.71 -31.93 36.50
N ALA A 139 3.78 -31.78 35.55
CA ALA A 139 4.07 -31.17 34.25
C ALA A 139 3.77 -29.65 34.26
N ILE A 140 4.80 -28.82 34.15
CA ILE A 140 4.67 -27.37 33.89
C ILE A 140 4.11 -27.17 32.49
N LYS A 141 2.98 -26.44 32.36
CA LYS A 141 2.33 -26.17 31.07
C LYS A 141 2.73 -24.82 30.47
N SER A 142 2.98 -23.82 31.30
CA SER A 142 3.35 -22.48 30.83
C SER A 142 4.20 -21.73 31.86
N ILE A 143 5.13 -20.92 31.36
CA ILE A 143 5.97 -20.02 32.16
C ILE A 143 5.91 -18.64 31.51
N LYS A 144 5.58 -17.60 32.28
CA LYS A 144 5.54 -16.21 31.79
C LYS A 144 6.36 -15.32 32.73
N ILE A 145 7.29 -14.56 32.16
CA ILE A 145 8.09 -13.58 32.90
C ILE A 145 7.32 -12.26 32.90
N ILE A 146 7.18 -11.64 34.06
CA ILE A 146 6.59 -10.31 34.19
C ILE A 146 7.73 -9.31 33.94
N GLN A 147 7.62 -8.54 32.84
CA GLN A 147 8.61 -7.51 32.48
C GLN A 147 8.83 -6.54 33.66
N ASP A 148 10.09 -6.15 33.86
CA ASP A 148 10.57 -5.25 34.93
C ASP A 148 10.36 -5.74 36.38
N SER A 149 10.22 -7.06 36.58
CA SER A 149 10.16 -7.65 37.92
C SER A 149 11.04 -8.89 38.06
N SER A 150 11.50 -9.17 39.28
CA SER A 150 12.19 -10.41 39.64
C SER A 150 11.22 -11.58 39.83
N THR A 151 10.09 -11.64 39.12
CA THR A 151 9.02 -12.63 39.37
C THR A 151 8.60 -13.40 38.11
N ILE A 152 8.41 -14.71 38.27
CA ILE A 152 7.96 -15.63 37.21
C ILE A 152 6.63 -16.26 37.61
N LEU A 153 5.68 -16.29 36.66
CA LEU A 153 4.42 -17.02 36.77
C LEU A 153 4.59 -18.41 36.16
N VAL A 154 4.30 -19.45 36.94
CA VAL A 154 4.33 -20.85 36.46
C VAL A 154 2.94 -21.45 36.58
N GLY A 155 2.39 -21.82 35.42
CA GLY A 155 1.11 -22.52 35.30
C GLY A 155 1.32 -24.03 35.27
N THR A 156 0.69 -24.73 36.22
CA THR A 156 0.55 -26.20 36.23
C THR A 156 -0.93 -26.57 36.11
N ASN A 157 -1.26 -27.85 35.98
CA ASN A 157 -2.65 -28.31 35.83
C ASN A 157 -3.53 -27.84 37.00
N GLY A 158 -4.22 -26.72 36.81
CA GLY A 158 -5.17 -26.14 37.75
C GLY A 158 -4.61 -25.14 38.76
N GLN A 159 -3.32 -24.77 38.71
CA GLN A 159 -2.73 -23.78 39.63
C GLN A 159 -1.75 -22.83 38.92
N ILE A 160 -1.79 -21.56 39.33
CA ILE A 160 -0.85 -20.51 38.94
C ILE A 160 -0.05 -20.10 40.17
N ASN A 161 1.27 -20.27 40.13
CA ASN A 161 2.17 -19.92 41.22
C ASN A 161 3.11 -18.79 40.81
N LEU A 162 3.30 -17.78 41.67
CA LEU A 162 4.33 -16.74 41.51
C LEU A 162 5.61 -17.13 42.25
N TYR A 163 6.75 -17.01 41.55
CA TYR A 163 8.07 -17.26 42.11
C TYR A 163 8.97 -16.03 41.98
N ASN A 164 9.55 -15.57 43.08
CA ASN A 164 10.63 -14.60 43.04
C ASN A 164 11.93 -15.30 42.59
N ILE A 165 12.56 -14.78 41.55
CA ILE A 165 13.74 -15.31 40.85
C ILE A 165 14.92 -15.50 41.80
N GLU A 166 15.00 -14.72 42.88
CA GLU A 166 16.07 -14.83 43.88
C GLU A 166 16.01 -16.14 44.70
N ASN A 167 14.89 -16.87 44.69
CA ASN A 167 14.69 -18.09 45.48
C ASN A 167 14.52 -19.39 44.66
N VAL A 168 14.73 -19.35 43.34
CA VAL A 168 14.64 -20.57 42.51
C VAL A 168 15.94 -21.37 42.62
N SER A 169 15.99 -22.30 43.57
CA SER A 169 17.07 -23.29 43.65
C SER A 169 17.10 -24.19 42.40
N ASN A 170 18.30 -24.56 41.95
CA ASN A 170 18.62 -25.30 40.71
C ASN A 170 17.98 -26.70 40.55
N ASN A 171 17.03 -27.10 41.40
CA ASN A 171 16.52 -28.47 41.49
C ASN A 171 15.16 -28.70 40.79
N LEU A 172 14.65 -27.75 40.00
CA LEU A 172 13.32 -27.86 39.35
C LEU A 172 13.35 -28.17 37.83
N ILE A 173 14.50 -28.50 37.24
CA ILE A 173 14.60 -28.81 35.81
C ILE A 173 15.16 -30.24 35.63
N PRO A 174 14.36 -31.20 35.10
CA PRO A 174 14.82 -32.54 34.78
C PRO A 174 16.00 -32.51 33.79
N GLU A 175 17.02 -33.34 33.99
CA GLU A 175 18.26 -33.33 33.21
C GLU A 175 18.02 -33.58 31.71
N ASP A 176 16.94 -34.27 31.37
CA ASP A 176 16.58 -34.71 30.02
C ASP A 176 16.16 -33.55 29.09
N LYS A 177 15.93 -32.35 29.63
CA LYS A 177 15.61 -31.13 28.85
C LYS A 177 16.79 -30.16 28.70
N ARG A 178 17.99 -30.51 29.19
CA ARG A 178 19.20 -29.66 29.06
C ARG A 178 19.78 -29.60 27.64
N SER A 179 19.27 -30.37 26.68
CA SER A 179 19.86 -30.49 25.33
C SER A 179 19.02 -29.94 24.17
N SER A 180 17.99 -29.13 24.41
CA SER A 180 17.24 -28.46 23.33
C SER A 180 17.09 -26.96 23.58
N ARG A 181 17.92 -26.20 22.86
CA ARG A 181 17.94 -24.72 22.69
C ARG A 181 18.51 -23.92 23.86
N ASN A 182 19.61 -23.23 23.56
CA ASN A 182 20.51 -22.52 24.47
C ASN A 182 19.88 -21.27 25.10
N ILE A 183 19.83 -21.20 26.42
CA ILE A 183 19.76 -19.94 27.19
C ILE A 183 21.16 -19.72 27.78
N GLN A 184 21.87 -18.67 27.37
CA GLN A 184 23.09 -18.23 28.05
C GLN A 184 22.77 -17.05 28.97
N LYS A 185 23.22 -17.13 30.23
CA LYS A 185 23.13 -16.04 31.22
C LYS A 185 24.46 -15.27 31.23
N GLN A 186 24.39 -13.95 31.22
CA GLN A 186 25.55 -13.08 31.47
C GLN A 186 25.26 -12.20 32.69
N TYR A 187 26.23 -12.11 33.61
CA TYR A 187 26.16 -11.26 34.80
C TYR A 187 26.98 -9.99 34.55
N VAL A 188 26.32 -8.82 34.59
CA VAL A 188 26.98 -7.51 34.64
C VAL A 188 26.23 -6.67 35.67
N ASP A 189 26.96 -6.13 36.65
CA ASP A 189 26.46 -5.21 37.69
C ASP A 189 25.22 -5.66 38.48
N GLY A 190 25.15 -6.94 38.86
CA GLY A 190 24.11 -7.45 39.77
C GLY A 190 22.75 -7.71 39.11
N GLU A 191 22.58 -7.43 37.81
CA GLU A 191 21.40 -7.81 37.03
C GLU A 191 21.65 -9.10 36.23
N ILE A 192 20.69 -10.04 36.28
CA ILE A 192 20.67 -11.20 35.39
C ILE A 192 19.93 -10.78 34.12
N ARG A 193 20.65 -10.63 33.00
CA ARG A 193 20.01 -10.44 31.68
C ARG A 193 19.87 -11.78 30.98
N CYS A 194 18.63 -12.16 30.66
CA CYS A 194 18.33 -13.26 29.73
C CYS A 194 18.44 -12.71 28.30
N LEU A 195 19.40 -13.18 27.52
CA LEU A 195 19.46 -12.89 26.10
C LEU A 195 18.41 -13.75 25.38
N GLU A 196 17.32 -13.12 24.89
CA GLU A 196 16.44 -13.73 23.89
C GLU A 196 17.17 -13.78 22.55
N THR A 197 17.91 -14.86 22.29
CA THR A 197 18.46 -15.13 20.94
C THR A 197 17.48 -15.96 20.11
N SER A 198 16.33 -15.36 19.82
CA SER A 198 15.58 -15.58 18.58
C SER A 198 14.51 -14.50 18.49
N VAL A 199 14.76 -13.44 17.71
CA VAL A 199 13.71 -12.47 17.37
C VAL A 199 12.63 -13.25 16.61
N GLN A 200 11.49 -13.49 17.24
CA GLN A 200 10.31 -13.96 16.50
C GLN A 200 9.93 -12.84 15.53
N LEU A 201 9.87 -13.15 14.23
CA LEU A 201 9.33 -12.22 13.25
C LEU A 201 7.88 -11.90 13.61
N ARG A 202 7.52 -10.62 13.50
CA ARG A 202 6.16 -10.14 13.73
C ARG A 202 5.27 -10.43 12.53
N ILE A 203 3.96 -10.36 12.70
CA ILE A 203 2.98 -10.36 11.60
C ILE A 203 2.34 -8.97 11.48
N ALA A 204 1.76 -8.63 10.33
CA ALA A 204 1.18 -7.29 10.12
C ALA A 204 0.07 -6.95 11.14
N ASP A 205 -0.69 -7.96 11.57
CA ASP A 205 -1.70 -7.85 12.64
C ASP A 205 -1.15 -7.43 14.02
N ASP A 206 0.16 -7.59 14.28
CA ASP A 206 0.78 -7.12 15.52
C ASP A 206 0.80 -5.59 15.62
N PHE A 207 0.69 -4.89 14.48
CA PHE A 207 0.75 -3.43 14.40
C PHE A 207 -0.62 -2.76 14.41
N LYS A 208 -1.69 -3.55 14.25
CA LYS A 208 -3.07 -3.05 14.38
C LYS A 208 -3.35 -2.76 15.86
N ALA A 209 -3.68 -1.50 16.15
CA ALA A 209 -4.26 -1.14 17.44
C ALA A 209 -5.57 -1.90 17.62
N GLY A 210 -5.79 -2.38 18.84
CA GLY A 210 -7.07 -2.95 19.26
C GLY A 210 -7.63 -2.06 20.37
N LEU A 211 -8.96 -2.02 20.52
CA LEU A 211 -9.67 -1.25 21.55
C LEU A 211 -9.07 -1.36 22.97
N PHE A 212 -8.38 -2.47 23.27
CA PHE A 212 -7.65 -2.73 24.52
C PHE A 212 -6.19 -3.18 24.32
N LYS A 213 -5.64 -3.15 23.10
CA LYS A 213 -4.21 -3.37 22.87
C LYS A 213 -3.48 -2.04 23.08
N PHE A 214 -2.92 -1.87 24.26
CA PHE A 214 -1.89 -0.85 24.45
C PHE A 214 -0.65 -1.27 23.66
N ASN A 215 -0.47 -0.71 22.46
CA ASN A 215 0.70 -1.01 21.64
C ASN A 215 1.97 -0.51 22.34
N THR A 216 2.76 -1.45 22.86
CA THR A 216 4.09 -1.19 23.46
C THR A 216 5.20 -1.14 22.40
N ILE A 217 4.84 -1.27 21.12
CA ILE A 217 5.78 -1.26 19.99
C ILE A 217 6.24 0.16 19.76
N GLN A 218 7.56 0.38 19.74
CA GLN A 218 8.12 1.69 19.46
C GLN A 218 7.93 2.06 17.99
N SER A 219 7.84 3.36 17.69
CA SER A 219 7.85 3.84 16.31
C SER A 219 9.10 3.34 15.60
N GLY A 220 8.95 2.70 14.43
CA GLY A 220 10.09 2.14 13.71
C GLY A 220 9.72 1.34 12.47
N ILE A 221 10.74 0.83 11.77
CA ILE A 221 10.57 -0.15 10.69
C ILE A 221 10.84 -1.54 11.25
N TYR A 222 9.98 -2.50 10.90
CA TYR A 222 10.04 -3.86 11.42
C TYR A 222 9.96 -4.90 10.33
N GLN A 223 10.87 -5.87 10.33
CA GLN A 223 10.70 -7.05 9.46
C GLN A 223 9.49 -7.88 9.91
N ILE A 224 8.64 -8.25 8.95
CA ILE A 224 7.46 -9.09 9.18
C ILE A 224 7.51 -10.41 8.41
N ASP A 225 6.84 -11.42 8.95
CA ASP A 225 6.63 -12.72 8.34
C ASP A 225 5.46 -12.65 7.36
N ILE A 226 5.76 -12.83 6.08
CA ILE A 226 4.82 -12.77 4.96
C ILE A 226 4.52 -14.16 4.36
N GLY A 227 4.96 -15.23 5.02
CA GLY A 227 4.91 -16.59 4.49
C GLY A 227 6.21 -17.04 3.79
N ASP A 228 6.17 -18.23 3.19
CA ASP A 228 7.33 -18.86 2.56
C ASP A 228 7.51 -18.37 1.11
N LEU A 229 8.32 -17.33 0.95
CA LEU A 229 8.77 -16.77 -0.34
C LEU A 229 10.28 -16.96 -0.54
N ASN A 230 10.78 -18.12 -0.11
CA ASN A 230 12.16 -18.52 -0.37
C ASN A 230 12.33 -19.01 -1.81
N ASP A 231 13.50 -18.75 -2.40
CA ASP A 231 13.86 -19.03 -3.80
C ASP A 231 13.01 -18.27 -4.83
N ASP A 232 12.31 -17.21 -4.41
CA ASP A 232 11.45 -16.37 -5.24
C ASP A 232 12.04 -14.97 -5.43
N LEU A 233 11.72 -14.36 -6.57
CA LEU A 233 11.98 -12.97 -6.91
C LEU A 233 10.65 -12.24 -7.12
N LEU A 234 10.46 -11.07 -6.51
CA LEU A 234 9.29 -10.23 -6.75
C LEU A 234 9.34 -9.67 -8.19
N MET A 235 8.26 -9.86 -8.95
CA MET A 235 8.19 -9.48 -10.36
C MET A 235 7.15 -8.40 -10.66
N ALA A 236 6.00 -8.42 -9.98
CA ALA A 236 4.91 -7.48 -10.24
C ALA A 236 3.89 -7.43 -9.08
N TYR A 237 2.99 -6.46 -9.16
CA TYR A 237 1.89 -6.24 -8.23
C TYR A 237 0.54 -6.21 -8.98
N GLY A 238 -0.55 -6.53 -8.29
CA GLY A 238 -1.91 -6.44 -8.84
C GLY A 238 -2.93 -7.01 -7.85
N ASP A 239 -4.22 -6.79 -8.07
CA ASP A 239 -5.30 -7.43 -7.31
C ASP A 239 -5.88 -8.56 -8.18
N PHE A 240 -5.41 -9.80 -8.00
CA PHE A 240 -5.77 -10.89 -8.93
C PHE A 240 -7.09 -11.56 -8.56
N ASP A 241 -7.50 -11.56 -7.29
CA ASP A 241 -8.77 -12.16 -6.87
C ASP A 241 -9.91 -11.13 -6.69
N GLY A 242 -9.62 -9.85 -6.89
CA GLY A 242 -10.61 -8.78 -6.87
C GLY A 242 -11.05 -8.40 -5.47
N ASN A 243 -10.21 -8.67 -4.45
CA ASN A 243 -10.51 -8.44 -3.04
C ASN A 243 -10.09 -7.04 -2.56
N LYS A 244 -9.52 -6.20 -3.45
CA LYS A 244 -9.03 -4.82 -3.24
C LYS A 244 -7.73 -4.71 -2.46
N SER A 245 -7.19 -5.82 -1.97
CA SER A 245 -5.86 -5.88 -1.40
C SER A 245 -4.85 -6.13 -2.52
N THR A 246 -3.65 -5.60 -2.34
CA THR A 246 -2.60 -5.76 -3.33
C THR A 246 -1.94 -7.13 -3.18
N ASP A 247 -1.99 -7.94 -4.23
CA ASP A 247 -1.28 -9.21 -4.35
C ASP A 247 0.07 -9.03 -5.07
N ILE A 248 0.89 -10.09 -5.04
CA ILE A 248 2.20 -10.08 -5.67
C ILE A 248 2.39 -11.27 -6.63
N VAL A 249 3.14 -11.03 -7.71
CA VAL A 249 3.62 -12.08 -8.63
C VAL A 249 5.10 -12.34 -8.36
N THR A 250 5.44 -13.61 -8.15
CA THR A 250 6.84 -14.03 -7.93
C THR A 250 7.32 -15.00 -8.99
N LEU A 251 8.64 -15.03 -9.21
CA LEU A 251 9.31 -15.95 -10.11
C LEU A 251 10.38 -16.72 -9.34
N SER A 252 10.32 -18.05 -9.38
CA SER A 252 11.35 -18.88 -8.74
C SER A 252 12.63 -18.95 -9.58
N SER A 253 13.75 -19.37 -8.99
CA SER A 253 15.00 -19.61 -9.73
C SER A 253 14.88 -20.67 -10.84
N GLN A 254 13.86 -21.53 -10.79
CA GLN A 254 13.52 -22.50 -11.84
C GLN A 254 12.53 -21.94 -12.87
N ASN A 255 12.34 -20.61 -12.91
CA ASN A 255 11.49 -19.90 -13.87
C ASN A 255 9.98 -20.22 -13.69
N ILE A 256 9.57 -20.63 -12.49
CA ILE A 256 8.19 -20.97 -12.14
C ILE A 256 7.49 -19.70 -11.63
N ILE A 257 6.31 -19.39 -12.19
CA ILE A 257 5.51 -18.22 -11.79
C ILE A 257 4.58 -18.62 -10.66
N ASN A 258 4.47 -17.75 -9.66
CA ASN A 258 3.49 -17.88 -8.59
C ASN A 258 2.68 -16.59 -8.44
N ILE A 259 1.38 -16.74 -8.23
CA ILE A 259 0.50 -15.68 -7.73
C ILE A 259 0.43 -15.83 -6.22
N CYS A 260 0.78 -14.80 -5.48
CA CYS A 260 0.77 -14.82 -4.03
C CYS A 260 -0.31 -13.85 -3.56
N LEU A 261 -1.45 -14.41 -3.13
CA LEU A 261 -2.63 -13.65 -2.73
C LEU A 261 -2.54 -13.22 -1.28
N TRP A 262 -2.83 -11.96 -0.97
CA TRP A 262 -2.84 -11.47 0.41
C TRP A 262 -4.06 -12.04 1.14
N GLN A 263 -3.86 -12.64 2.32
CA GLN A 263 -4.95 -13.25 3.07
C GLN A 263 -5.77 -12.20 3.83
N ASN A 264 -7.09 -12.35 3.83
CA ASN A 264 -8.02 -11.44 4.53
C ASN A 264 -7.84 -11.40 6.07
N ASP A 265 -7.11 -12.35 6.66
CA ASP A 265 -6.71 -12.28 8.06
C ASP A 265 -5.57 -11.28 8.30
N GLY A 266 -5.02 -10.67 7.24
CA GLY A 266 -3.96 -9.67 7.31
C GLY A 266 -2.62 -10.23 7.79
N THR A 267 -2.37 -11.54 7.61
CA THR A 267 -1.16 -12.15 8.17
C THR A 267 -0.08 -12.46 7.13
N LYS A 268 -0.41 -13.20 6.05
CA LYS A 268 0.58 -13.78 5.13
C LYS A 268 0.06 -13.86 3.70
N PHE A 269 0.98 -14.05 2.75
CA PHE A 269 0.60 -14.41 1.39
C PHE A 269 0.34 -15.91 1.25
N LYS A 270 -0.73 -16.24 0.53
CA LYS A 270 -1.00 -17.60 0.06
C LYS A 270 -0.51 -17.78 -1.37
N LYS A 271 0.48 -18.66 -1.53
CA LYS A 271 1.16 -18.93 -2.81
C LYS A 271 0.39 -19.93 -3.68
N HIS A 272 0.12 -19.55 -4.92
CA HIS A 272 -0.48 -20.37 -5.98
C HIS A 272 0.49 -20.49 -7.16
N THR A 273 1.01 -21.69 -7.39
CA THR A 273 1.94 -21.96 -8.50
C THR A 273 1.21 -22.17 -9.82
N LEU A 274 1.59 -21.42 -10.84
CA LEU A 274 0.98 -21.51 -12.16
C LEU A 274 1.58 -22.67 -12.98
N GLN A 275 0.72 -23.39 -13.70
CA GLN A 275 1.14 -24.40 -14.65
C GLN A 275 1.55 -23.75 -15.97
N GLN A 276 2.84 -23.80 -16.30
CA GLN A 276 3.33 -23.33 -17.59
C GLN A 276 3.25 -24.42 -18.66
N SER A 277 2.94 -24.03 -19.90
CA SER A 277 2.95 -24.92 -21.05
C SER A 277 4.37 -25.42 -21.32
N LYS A 278 4.53 -26.71 -21.64
CA LYS A 278 5.82 -27.26 -22.11
C LYS A 278 6.10 -26.95 -23.58
N ASN A 279 5.09 -26.55 -24.34
CA ASN A 279 5.17 -26.31 -25.79
C ASN A 279 5.11 -24.80 -26.09
N GLU A 280 6.09 -24.05 -25.60
CA GLU A 280 6.20 -22.62 -25.88
C GLU A 280 7.12 -22.37 -27.09
N LYS A 281 6.68 -21.49 -28.01
CA LYS A 281 7.52 -21.05 -29.14
C LYS A 281 8.63 -20.10 -28.72
N CYS A 282 8.34 -19.23 -27.76
CA CYS A 282 9.27 -18.27 -27.18
C CYS A 282 10.07 -18.98 -26.08
N GLN A 283 11.26 -19.48 -26.43
CA GLN A 283 12.16 -20.15 -25.50
C GLN A 283 13.08 -19.13 -24.85
N GLY A 284 13.18 -19.15 -23.52
CA GLY A 284 14.00 -18.19 -22.78
C GLY A 284 13.66 -18.10 -21.30
N ASN A 285 14.48 -17.35 -20.56
CA ASN A 285 14.23 -17.04 -19.16
C ASN A 285 13.23 -15.88 -19.05
N ILE A 286 12.28 -15.96 -18.12
CA ILE A 286 11.38 -14.84 -17.84
C ILE A 286 12.21 -13.76 -17.14
N VAL A 287 12.24 -12.57 -17.72
CA VAL A 287 13.02 -11.44 -17.20
C VAL A 287 12.13 -10.31 -16.68
N ASN A 288 10.86 -10.26 -17.08
CA ASN A 288 9.87 -9.31 -16.59
C ASN A 288 8.45 -9.89 -16.75
N ILE A 289 7.52 -9.42 -15.93
CA ILE A 289 6.09 -9.76 -15.99
C ILE A 289 5.33 -8.45 -15.89
N ILE A 290 4.46 -8.18 -16.88
CA ILE A 290 3.62 -6.98 -16.92
C ILE A 290 2.17 -7.42 -16.71
N PRO A 291 1.55 -7.12 -15.56
CA PRO A 291 0.12 -7.34 -15.35
C PRO A 291 -0.73 -6.37 -16.17
N GLY A 292 -1.88 -6.82 -16.64
CA GLY A 292 -2.84 -5.97 -17.34
C GLY A 292 -4.02 -6.79 -17.83
N ASP A 293 -5.13 -6.14 -18.11
CA ASP A 293 -6.33 -6.79 -18.65
C ASP A 293 -6.19 -6.94 -20.18
N VAL A 294 -5.48 -7.98 -20.62
CA VAL A 294 -5.01 -8.13 -22.00
C VAL A 294 -6.14 -8.46 -22.96
N ASN A 295 -7.08 -9.31 -22.52
CA ASN A 295 -8.30 -9.61 -23.28
C ASN A 295 -9.48 -8.68 -22.93
N TYR A 296 -9.25 -7.68 -22.08
CA TYR A 296 -10.25 -6.70 -21.66
C TYR A 296 -11.52 -7.38 -21.10
N ASP A 297 -11.33 -8.38 -20.24
CA ASP A 297 -12.41 -9.09 -19.53
C ASP A 297 -12.59 -8.62 -18.08
N GLY A 298 -11.81 -7.64 -17.61
CA GLY A 298 -11.90 -7.04 -16.27
C GLY A 298 -11.02 -7.70 -15.21
N ASN A 299 -10.34 -8.80 -15.55
CA ASN A 299 -9.38 -9.48 -14.68
C ASN A 299 -7.93 -9.13 -15.05
N LEU A 300 -6.97 -9.45 -14.18
CA LEU A 300 -5.55 -9.20 -14.45
C LEU A 300 -4.87 -10.39 -15.10
N ASP A 301 -4.56 -10.25 -16.38
CA ASP A 301 -3.71 -11.17 -17.12
C ASP A 301 -2.22 -10.86 -16.90
N LEU A 302 -1.35 -11.76 -17.36
CA LEU A 302 0.10 -11.59 -17.30
C LEU A 302 0.73 -11.62 -18.69
N VAL A 303 1.46 -10.55 -19.04
CA VAL A 303 2.39 -10.58 -20.16
C VAL A 303 3.78 -10.93 -19.67
N LEU A 304 4.25 -12.12 -20.04
CA LEU A 304 5.57 -12.63 -19.71
C LEU A 304 6.57 -12.16 -20.75
N ILE A 305 7.59 -11.42 -20.34
CA ILE A 305 8.71 -11.02 -21.20
C ILE A 305 9.84 -12.01 -20.99
N LYS A 306 10.24 -12.71 -22.05
CA LYS A 306 11.32 -13.68 -22.02
C LYS A 306 12.51 -13.19 -22.84
N GLN A 307 13.70 -13.37 -22.28
CA GLN A 307 14.95 -13.14 -22.99
C GLN A 307 15.35 -14.43 -23.70
N THR A 308 15.54 -14.36 -25.02
CA THR A 308 15.91 -15.53 -25.83
C THR A 308 17.38 -15.93 -25.62
N GLN A 309 17.85 -16.95 -26.34
CA GLN A 309 19.26 -17.31 -26.35
C GLN A 309 20.15 -16.17 -26.88
N ASP A 310 19.64 -15.36 -27.80
CA ASP A 310 20.25 -14.06 -28.11
C ASP A 310 19.82 -13.08 -27.01
N LYS A 311 20.77 -12.70 -26.15
CA LYS A 311 20.52 -11.84 -24.98
C LYS A 311 19.93 -10.47 -25.35
N ASN A 312 20.02 -10.03 -26.61
CA ASN A 312 19.46 -8.76 -27.04
C ASN A 312 18.03 -8.88 -27.60
N ILE A 313 17.55 -10.11 -27.81
CA ILE A 313 16.24 -10.37 -28.37
C ILE A 313 15.30 -10.83 -27.26
N TYR A 314 14.16 -10.15 -27.19
CA TYR A 314 13.07 -10.49 -26.30
C TYR A 314 11.86 -10.98 -27.11
N CYS A 315 11.11 -11.89 -26.52
CA CYS A 315 9.81 -12.34 -27.01
C CYS A 315 8.81 -12.38 -25.86
N LEU A 316 7.52 -12.54 -26.17
CA LEU A 316 6.47 -12.47 -25.17
C LEU A 316 5.53 -13.67 -25.21
N ASN A 317 4.98 -14.00 -24.05
CA ASN A 317 3.93 -14.99 -23.87
C ASN A 317 2.83 -14.41 -22.98
N VAL A 318 1.55 -14.64 -23.29
CA VAL A 318 0.42 -14.10 -22.52
C VAL A 318 -0.29 -15.22 -21.77
N LEU A 319 -0.45 -15.04 -20.47
CA LEU A 319 -1.28 -15.87 -19.61
C LEU A 319 -2.56 -15.12 -19.29
N ILE A 320 -3.71 -15.68 -19.68
CA ILE A 320 -5.03 -15.11 -19.42
C ILE A 320 -5.60 -15.72 -18.15
N GLN A 321 -6.04 -14.87 -17.24
CA GLN A 321 -6.70 -15.29 -16.02
C GLN A 321 -8.04 -15.95 -16.36
N LYS A 322 -8.35 -17.06 -15.70
CA LYS A 322 -9.68 -17.71 -15.80
C LYS A 322 -10.48 -17.58 -14.53
N ASN A 323 -9.81 -17.80 -13.42
CA ASN A 323 -10.32 -17.56 -12.09
C ASN A 323 -9.14 -17.26 -11.17
N CYS A 324 -9.40 -16.49 -10.12
CA CYS A 324 -8.49 -16.42 -9.00
C CYS A 324 -9.32 -16.19 -7.73
N SER A 325 -8.93 -16.89 -6.68
CA SER A 325 -9.52 -16.86 -5.36
C SER A 325 -8.47 -17.38 -4.39
N LEU A 326 -8.64 -17.10 -3.10
CA LEU A 326 -7.76 -17.63 -2.06
C LEU A 326 -7.56 -19.16 -2.13
N ASN A 327 -8.44 -19.95 -2.73
CA ASN A 327 -8.28 -21.41 -2.80
C ASN A 327 -7.71 -21.92 -4.12
N ASP A 328 -7.91 -21.19 -5.21
CA ASP A 328 -7.52 -21.63 -6.55
C ASP A 328 -7.33 -20.42 -7.46
N CYS A 329 -6.27 -20.48 -8.26
CA CYS A 329 -5.90 -19.42 -9.19
C CYS A 329 -5.38 -20.03 -10.48
N GLN A 330 -6.16 -19.93 -11.56
CA GLN A 330 -5.88 -20.58 -12.83
C GLN A 330 -5.68 -19.58 -13.95
N PHE A 331 -4.64 -19.83 -14.73
CA PHE A 331 -4.30 -19.10 -15.93
C PHE A 331 -4.20 -20.08 -17.10
N ILE A 332 -4.61 -19.62 -18.28
CA ILE A 332 -4.41 -20.35 -19.52
C ILE A 332 -3.46 -19.59 -20.43
N ASN A 333 -2.69 -20.34 -21.21
CA ASN A 333 -1.88 -19.73 -22.25
C ASN A 333 -2.77 -19.45 -23.47
N SER A 334 -2.89 -18.19 -23.88
CA SER A 334 -3.82 -17.77 -24.94
C SER A 334 -3.13 -17.33 -26.22
N VAL A 335 -2.03 -16.56 -26.10
CA VAL A 335 -1.43 -15.86 -27.24
C VAL A 335 0.09 -15.91 -27.12
N TYR A 336 0.69 -16.70 -28.01
CA TYR A 336 2.13 -16.64 -28.28
C TYR A 336 2.38 -15.60 -29.36
N ILE A 337 3.20 -14.60 -29.07
CA ILE A 337 3.62 -13.61 -30.06
C ILE A 337 5.12 -13.79 -30.29
N ASN A 338 5.47 -14.34 -31.44
CA ASN A 338 6.87 -14.41 -31.89
C ASN A 338 7.26 -13.08 -32.55
N ILE A 339 7.32 -12.02 -31.74
CA ILE A 339 7.93 -10.75 -32.13
C ILE A 339 9.30 -10.71 -31.48
N GLU A 340 10.32 -10.57 -32.31
CA GLU A 340 11.68 -10.28 -31.86
C GLU A 340 11.79 -8.78 -31.58
N MET A 341 12.00 -8.44 -30.31
CA MET A 341 12.07 -7.07 -29.82
C MET A 341 13.51 -6.73 -29.41
N ASP A 342 13.98 -5.55 -29.81
CA ASP A 342 15.24 -4.96 -29.33
C ASP A 342 14.94 -4.15 -28.06
N GLY A 343 15.19 -4.76 -26.89
CA GLY A 343 14.74 -4.24 -25.58
C GLY A 343 13.35 -4.75 -25.15
N GLN A 344 13.04 -4.59 -23.87
CA GLN A 344 11.72 -4.95 -23.33
C GLN A 344 10.64 -3.94 -23.75
N PRO A 345 9.39 -4.36 -23.98
CA PRO A 345 8.30 -3.43 -24.23
C PRO A 345 7.83 -2.74 -22.93
N PHE A 346 7.05 -1.66 -23.08
CA PHE A 346 6.33 -1.03 -21.96
C PHE A 346 4.85 -0.79 -22.30
N ALA A 347 4.01 -0.81 -21.27
CA ALA A 347 2.57 -0.65 -21.34
C ALA A 347 2.14 0.81 -21.18
N ALA A 348 1.11 1.20 -21.92
CA ALA A 348 0.46 2.51 -21.85
C ALA A 348 -0.83 2.51 -22.68
N ASP A 349 -1.69 3.51 -22.53
CA ASP A 349 -2.80 3.77 -23.45
C ASP A 349 -2.40 4.78 -24.55
N PHE A 350 -1.67 4.30 -25.56
CA PHE A 350 -1.21 5.12 -26.68
C PHE A 350 -2.35 5.60 -27.57
N LEU A 351 -3.41 4.79 -27.72
CA LEU A 351 -4.53 5.07 -28.64
C LEU A 351 -5.67 5.87 -27.99
N GLY A 352 -5.77 5.95 -26.66
CA GLY A 352 -6.79 6.75 -25.96
C GLY A 352 -8.24 6.36 -26.25
N GLN A 353 -8.48 5.10 -26.59
CA GLN A 353 -9.77 4.61 -27.13
C GLN A 353 -10.48 3.67 -26.15
N ILE A 354 -11.20 4.25 -25.19
CA ILE A 354 -11.96 3.48 -24.19
C ILE A 354 -12.94 2.46 -24.81
N ASN A 355 -13.57 2.79 -25.93
CA ASN A 355 -14.55 1.91 -26.58
C ASN A 355 -13.93 0.71 -27.30
N GLN A 356 -12.61 0.71 -27.51
CA GLN A 356 -11.94 -0.37 -28.22
C GLN A 356 -11.50 -1.53 -27.34
N LYS A 357 -11.68 -1.44 -26.02
CA LYS A 357 -11.45 -2.54 -25.08
C LYS A 357 -10.09 -3.19 -25.29
N ASN A 358 -9.03 -2.43 -25.03
CA ASN A 358 -7.69 -2.80 -25.44
C ASN A 358 -6.64 -2.65 -24.33
N PHE A 359 -5.55 -3.39 -24.52
CA PHE A 359 -4.31 -3.28 -23.77
C PHE A 359 -3.17 -3.14 -24.78
N GLN A 360 -2.20 -2.27 -24.51
CA GLN A 360 -1.20 -1.93 -25.51
C GLN A 360 0.22 -1.98 -24.95
N LEU A 361 1.16 -2.44 -25.78
CA LEU A 361 2.59 -2.48 -25.49
C LEU A 361 3.38 -1.85 -26.62
N MET A 362 4.27 -0.90 -26.34
CA MET A 362 5.20 -0.38 -27.33
C MET A 362 6.53 -1.14 -27.29
N TYR A 363 7.05 -1.46 -28.46
CA TYR A 363 8.34 -2.15 -28.64
C TYR A 363 9.11 -1.59 -29.85
N PHE A 364 10.39 -1.92 -29.94
CA PHE A 364 11.20 -1.65 -31.13
C PHE A 364 11.34 -2.92 -31.97
N SER A 365 10.82 -2.90 -33.20
CA SER A 365 10.96 -4.00 -34.16
C SER A 365 12.35 -3.98 -34.79
N GLN A 366 13.17 -4.98 -34.48
CA GLN A 366 14.52 -5.10 -35.03
C GLN A 366 14.50 -5.28 -36.56
N ASN A 367 13.58 -6.10 -37.06
CA ASN A 367 13.50 -6.45 -38.48
C ASN A 367 13.07 -5.27 -39.36
N GLU A 368 12.23 -4.39 -38.83
CA GLU A 368 11.72 -3.23 -39.56
C GLU A 368 12.41 -1.92 -39.18
N ASN A 369 13.26 -1.95 -38.15
CA ASN A 369 13.93 -0.79 -37.58
C ASN A 369 12.96 0.36 -37.25
N LYS A 370 11.83 0.02 -36.61
CA LYS A 370 10.73 0.94 -36.30
C LYS A 370 10.14 0.66 -34.92
N ARG A 371 9.66 1.71 -34.25
CA ARG A 371 8.79 1.59 -33.07
C ARG A 371 7.38 1.19 -33.48
N LYS A 372 6.85 0.18 -32.81
CA LYS A 372 5.52 -0.38 -33.05
C LYS A 372 4.79 -0.56 -31.72
N ILE A 373 3.47 -0.59 -31.81
CA ILE A 373 2.56 -0.86 -30.71
C ILE A 373 1.86 -2.19 -31.01
N ILE A 374 1.93 -3.12 -30.08
CA ILE A 374 1.07 -4.30 -30.04
C ILE A 374 -0.22 -3.85 -29.37
N ASN A 375 -1.32 -3.87 -30.10
CA ASN A 375 -2.65 -3.57 -29.61
C ASN A 375 -3.39 -4.89 -29.41
N PHE A 376 -3.55 -5.32 -28.15
CA PHE A 376 -4.34 -6.47 -27.78
C PHE A 376 -5.81 -6.05 -27.69
N LEU A 377 -6.63 -6.69 -28.50
CA LEU A 377 -8.09 -6.58 -28.48
C LEU A 377 -8.64 -7.89 -27.90
N GLN A 378 -9.89 -7.88 -27.47
CA GLN A 378 -10.52 -9.03 -26.80
C GLN A 378 -10.33 -10.39 -27.50
N ASN A 379 -10.32 -10.43 -28.83
CA ASN A 379 -10.20 -11.66 -29.61
C ASN A 379 -9.06 -11.65 -30.66
N GLU A 380 -8.32 -10.55 -30.78
CA GLU A 380 -7.31 -10.40 -31.83
C GLU A 380 -6.17 -9.50 -31.38
N MET A 381 -5.09 -9.49 -32.15
CA MET A 381 -3.95 -8.62 -31.91
C MET A 381 -3.60 -7.91 -33.20
N GLN A 382 -3.29 -6.61 -33.09
CA GLN A 382 -2.88 -5.76 -34.20
C GLN A 382 -1.52 -5.12 -33.90
N GLN A 383 -0.70 -4.95 -34.94
CA GLN A 383 0.54 -4.16 -34.84
C GLN A 383 0.34 -2.82 -35.53
N ILE A 384 0.59 -1.73 -34.82
CA ILE A 384 0.45 -0.35 -35.30
C ILE A 384 1.82 0.30 -35.32
N GLU A 385 2.20 0.92 -36.44
CA GLU A 385 3.43 1.72 -36.48
C GLU A 385 3.24 3.02 -35.69
N PHE A 386 4.16 3.32 -34.77
CA PHE A 386 4.10 4.55 -33.97
C PHE A 386 4.13 5.82 -34.84
N SER A 387 4.76 5.75 -36.02
CA SER A 387 4.81 6.82 -37.02
C SER A 387 3.43 7.34 -37.45
N THR A 388 2.39 6.51 -37.35
CA THR A 388 1.00 6.88 -37.67
C THR A 388 0.35 7.77 -36.60
N LEU A 389 0.87 7.71 -35.37
CA LEU A 389 0.40 8.49 -34.23
C LEU A 389 1.18 9.81 -34.06
N ILE A 390 2.13 10.13 -34.93
CA ILE A 390 2.93 11.33 -34.83
C ILE A 390 2.20 12.52 -35.49
N SER A 391 2.22 13.66 -34.80
CA SER A 391 1.75 14.93 -35.33
C SER A 391 2.78 15.53 -36.28
N LEU A 392 2.32 16.03 -37.43
CA LEU A 392 3.14 16.72 -38.43
C LEU A 392 2.98 18.24 -38.37
N ASN A 393 2.43 18.76 -37.26
CA ASN A 393 2.28 20.19 -37.05
C ASN A 393 3.66 20.87 -37.02
N SER A 394 3.73 22.12 -37.49
CA SER A 394 4.98 22.90 -37.56
C SER A 394 5.62 23.18 -36.21
N GLU A 395 4.86 23.08 -35.12
CA GLU A 395 5.35 23.25 -33.74
C GLU A 395 6.03 22.00 -33.19
N CYS A 396 5.89 20.85 -33.86
CA CYS A 396 6.50 19.60 -33.47
C CYS A 396 7.86 19.43 -34.15
N ILE A 397 8.86 18.96 -33.39
CA ILE A 397 10.15 18.55 -33.95
C ILE A 397 9.93 17.36 -34.87
N GLN A 398 10.55 17.39 -36.05
CA GLN A 398 10.46 16.27 -36.99
C GLN A 398 11.15 15.02 -36.43
N TYR A 399 10.39 13.93 -36.40
CA TYR A 399 10.88 12.63 -35.95
C TYR A 399 11.66 11.92 -37.06
N PRO A 400 12.94 11.55 -36.85
CA PRO A 400 13.75 10.90 -37.89
C PRO A 400 13.47 9.41 -38.09
N GLN A 401 12.38 8.85 -37.54
CA GLN A 401 11.94 7.44 -37.69
C GLN A 401 12.92 6.33 -37.26
N GLN A 402 14.12 6.65 -36.78
CA GLN A 402 15.22 5.67 -36.61
C GLN A 402 15.71 5.46 -35.17
N PHE A 403 15.15 6.17 -34.19
CA PHE A 403 15.66 6.08 -32.83
C PHE A 403 15.26 4.76 -32.14
N LYS A 404 16.25 3.89 -31.91
CA LYS A 404 16.11 2.68 -31.10
C LYS A 404 15.86 3.02 -29.64
N PHE A 405 15.20 2.15 -28.90
CA PHE A 405 15.20 2.30 -27.45
C PHE A 405 16.60 2.10 -26.89
N ALA A 406 16.89 2.75 -25.77
CA ALA A 406 18.00 2.32 -24.94
C ALA A 406 17.69 0.90 -24.40
N ASN A 407 18.73 0.10 -24.18
CA ASN A 407 18.58 -1.24 -23.60
C ASN A 407 19.59 -1.38 -22.46
N PRO A 408 19.16 -1.23 -21.19
CA PRO A 408 17.78 -0.95 -20.75
C PRO A 408 17.30 0.49 -21.05
N HIS A 409 15.98 0.70 -20.98
CA HIS A 409 15.35 2.03 -21.03
C HIS A 409 14.40 2.26 -19.85
N PHE A 410 14.17 3.54 -19.53
CA PHE A 410 13.26 3.99 -18.48
C PHE A 410 12.10 4.83 -19.05
N SER A 411 11.72 4.55 -20.30
CA SER A 411 10.57 5.18 -20.97
C SER A 411 9.33 5.16 -20.07
N SER A 412 8.63 6.29 -20.02
CA SER A 412 7.54 6.55 -19.09
C SER A 412 6.31 7.12 -19.81
N PHE A 413 5.12 6.86 -19.28
CA PHE A 413 3.84 7.36 -19.77
C PHE A 413 3.11 8.10 -18.65
N LEU A 414 3.16 9.43 -18.69
CA LEU A 414 2.71 10.31 -17.60
C LEU A 414 2.50 11.73 -18.11
N ASP A 415 1.68 12.52 -17.41
CA ASP A 415 1.47 13.93 -17.75
C ASP A 415 2.63 14.79 -17.24
N PHE A 416 3.38 15.42 -18.14
CA PHE A 416 4.41 16.41 -17.78
C PHE A 416 4.05 17.83 -18.18
N ASN A 417 2.89 18.00 -18.84
CA ASN A 417 2.43 19.26 -19.40
C ASN A 417 1.24 19.86 -18.64
N GLY A 418 0.73 19.18 -17.61
CA GLY A 418 -0.31 19.66 -16.70
C GLY A 418 -1.72 19.57 -17.25
N ASP A 419 -1.98 18.86 -18.36
CA ASP A 419 -3.34 18.68 -18.91
C ASP A 419 -4.08 17.44 -18.39
N CYS A 420 -3.47 16.74 -17.42
CA CYS A 420 -3.86 15.48 -16.82
C CYS A 420 -3.97 14.29 -17.79
N ARG A 421 -3.56 14.42 -19.05
CA ARG A 421 -3.46 13.29 -19.96
C ARG A 421 -2.01 12.85 -20.03
N ALA A 422 -1.78 11.55 -19.89
CA ALA A 422 -0.43 11.04 -20.00
C ALA A 422 0.19 11.33 -21.38
N ASP A 423 1.33 12.01 -21.32
CA ASP A 423 2.29 12.21 -22.38
C ASP A 423 3.28 11.04 -22.43
N LEU A 424 4.20 11.08 -23.40
CA LEU A 424 5.15 10.01 -23.63
C LEU A 424 6.61 10.50 -23.49
N VAL A 425 7.35 9.88 -22.58
CA VAL A 425 8.79 10.09 -22.39
C VAL A 425 9.53 8.85 -22.87
N ILE A 426 10.36 8.97 -23.91
CA ILE A 426 11.08 7.84 -24.48
C ILE A 426 12.58 7.96 -24.23
N HIS A 427 13.18 6.93 -23.63
CA HIS A 427 14.62 6.81 -23.54
C HIS A 427 15.17 6.03 -24.72
N SER A 428 15.91 6.72 -25.57
CA SER A 428 16.35 6.21 -26.85
C SER A 428 17.84 6.39 -27.08
N ILE A 429 18.32 5.82 -28.17
CA ILE A 429 19.68 5.97 -28.68
C ILE A 429 19.60 6.61 -30.06
N ASN A 430 20.39 7.66 -30.27
CA ASN A 430 20.49 8.33 -31.56
C ASN A 430 21.39 7.56 -32.55
N ASP A 431 21.45 8.04 -33.79
CA ASP A 431 22.24 7.38 -34.86
C ASP A 431 23.76 7.31 -34.57
N GLN A 432 24.24 8.11 -33.62
CA GLN A 432 25.63 8.11 -33.15
C GLN A 432 25.87 7.17 -31.95
N GLY A 433 24.85 6.42 -31.52
CA GLY A 433 24.95 5.53 -30.36
C GLY A 433 24.87 6.26 -29.00
N LYS A 434 24.49 7.53 -28.95
CA LYS A 434 24.35 8.29 -27.70
C LYS A 434 22.94 8.17 -27.14
N GLN A 435 22.85 8.00 -25.82
CA GLN A 435 21.59 8.03 -25.10
C GLN A 435 20.95 9.44 -25.14
N GLN A 436 19.64 9.47 -25.30
CA GLN A 436 18.83 10.67 -25.29
C GLN A 436 17.45 10.40 -24.69
N VAL A 437 16.77 11.46 -24.25
CA VAL A 437 15.39 11.44 -23.75
C VAL A 437 14.53 12.28 -24.67
N GLU A 438 13.47 11.68 -25.19
CA GLU A 438 12.49 12.34 -26.06
C GLU A 438 11.22 12.65 -25.28
N LEU A 439 10.72 13.88 -25.37
CA LEU A 439 9.51 14.35 -24.70
C LEU A 439 8.40 14.59 -25.73
N TRP A 440 7.35 13.77 -25.68
CA TRP A 440 6.25 13.74 -26.63
C TRP A 440 4.94 14.14 -25.95
N GLU A 441 4.45 15.34 -26.23
CA GLU A 441 3.14 15.79 -25.74
C GLU A 441 2.01 15.10 -26.50
N LYS A 442 0.99 14.60 -25.80
CA LYS A 442 -0.27 14.16 -26.39
C LYS A 442 -1.11 15.37 -26.75
N LEU A 443 -1.64 15.36 -27.97
CA LEU A 443 -2.50 16.41 -28.50
C LEU A 443 -3.97 15.97 -28.49
N GLU A 444 -4.88 16.94 -28.55
CA GLU A 444 -6.34 16.69 -28.61
C GLU A 444 -6.78 15.86 -29.82
N ASN A 445 -6.01 15.86 -30.91
CA ASN A 445 -6.28 15.01 -32.07
C ASN A 445 -5.75 13.57 -31.92
N ASN A 446 -5.36 13.17 -30.70
CA ASN A 446 -4.80 11.88 -30.35
C ASN A 446 -3.50 11.53 -31.10
N LYS A 447 -2.70 12.56 -31.38
CA LYS A 447 -1.35 12.41 -31.91
C LYS A 447 -0.33 12.89 -30.89
N PHE A 448 0.88 12.35 -31.00
CA PHE A 448 2.03 12.75 -30.21
C PHE A 448 2.85 13.80 -30.96
N CYS A 449 3.15 14.90 -30.29
CA CYS A 449 4.00 15.98 -30.76
C CYS A 449 5.35 15.91 -30.06
N LEU A 450 6.44 15.65 -30.80
CA LEU A 450 7.78 15.70 -30.21
C LEU A 450 8.14 17.16 -29.91
N LYS A 451 8.34 17.48 -28.63
CA LYS A 451 8.63 18.85 -28.18
C LYS A 451 10.09 19.10 -27.90
N GLN A 452 10.79 18.06 -27.44
CA GLN A 452 12.17 18.18 -27.02
C GLN A 452 12.89 16.84 -27.17
N ILE A 453 14.16 16.92 -27.54
CA ILE A 453 15.13 15.82 -27.44
C ILE A 453 16.27 16.31 -26.57
N GLN A 454 16.48 15.66 -25.43
CA GLN A 454 17.58 15.95 -24.51
C GLN A 454 18.66 14.91 -24.74
N ILE A 455 19.86 15.35 -25.11
CA ILE A 455 21.00 14.47 -25.38
C ILE A 455 22.00 14.67 -24.26
N SER A 456 22.58 13.60 -23.71
CA SER A 456 23.72 13.73 -22.80
C SER A 456 24.88 14.44 -23.53
N LYS A 457 25.01 15.75 -23.34
CA LYS A 457 25.99 16.59 -24.05
C LYS A 457 27.41 16.37 -23.54
N SER A 458 27.54 16.06 -22.25
CA SER A 458 28.80 15.63 -21.66
C SER A 458 29.18 14.25 -22.20
N GLN A 459 30.32 14.14 -22.87
CA GLN A 459 30.83 12.84 -23.31
C GLN A 459 31.14 11.91 -22.11
N ASP A 460 31.28 12.49 -20.92
CA ASP A 460 31.71 11.82 -19.69
C ASP A 460 30.59 11.22 -18.83
N PHE A 461 29.30 11.47 -19.09
CA PHE A 461 28.20 10.93 -18.27
C PHE A 461 27.30 9.94 -19.04
N ASP A 462 26.98 8.82 -18.40
CA ASP A 462 25.96 7.84 -18.81
C ASP A 462 24.68 8.02 -17.99
N LEU A 463 23.51 8.02 -18.63
CA LEU A 463 22.23 7.96 -17.95
C LEU A 463 21.99 6.52 -17.48
N LYS A 464 21.87 6.32 -16.16
CA LYS A 464 21.70 5.00 -15.54
C LYS A 464 20.26 4.66 -15.23
N SER A 465 19.46 5.65 -14.82
CA SER A 465 18.01 5.53 -14.62
C SER A 465 17.37 6.90 -14.55
N PHE A 466 16.06 7.00 -14.79
CA PHE A 466 15.29 8.18 -14.42
C PHE A 466 13.86 7.82 -14.07
N THR A 467 13.21 8.74 -13.38
CA THR A 467 11.78 8.72 -13.08
C THR A 467 11.28 10.17 -13.05
N LEU A 468 9.97 10.35 -13.09
CA LEU A 468 9.37 11.68 -13.02
C LEU A 468 8.25 11.67 -11.97
N LEU A 469 8.29 12.63 -11.04
CA LEU A 469 7.33 12.80 -9.96
C LEU A 469 7.37 14.26 -9.47
N ASP A 470 6.28 14.79 -8.93
CA ASP A 470 6.27 16.05 -8.17
C ASP A 470 7.06 15.85 -6.87
N ILE A 471 8.25 16.47 -6.76
CA ILE A 471 9.11 16.31 -5.57
C ILE A 471 9.12 17.51 -4.63
N ASN A 472 8.58 18.65 -5.08
CA ASN A 472 8.62 19.93 -4.38
C ASN A 472 7.22 20.44 -3.96
N PHE A 473 6.16 19.66 -4.25
CA PHE A 473 4.76 19.87 -3.90
C PHE A 473 4.19 21.14 -4.55
N ASP A 474 4.49 21.33 -5.84
CA ASP A 474 3.99 22.43 -6.68
C ASP A 474 2.98 21.97 -7.75
N GLY A 475 2.64 20.68 -7.75
CA GLY A 475 1.70 20.05 -8.65
C GLY A 475 2.30 19.65 -10.00
N SER A 476 3.48 20.15 -10.35
CA SER A 476 4.13 19.79 -11.58
C SER A 476 5.05 18.59 -11.38
N VAL A 477 5.06 17.72 -12.39
CA VAL A 477 5.98 16.58 -12.37
C VAL A 477 7.39 17.08 -12.71
N ASP A 478 8.37 16.71 -11.89
CA ASP A 478 9.80 16.98 -12.10
C ASP A 478 10.52 15.79 -12.73
N PHE A 479 11.65 16.01 -13.41
CA PHE A 479 12.48 14.95 -13.98
C PHE A 479 13.69 14.65 -13.10
N ILE A 480 13.77 13.43 -12.55
CA ILE A 480 14.86 12.99 -11.68
C ILE A 480 15.66 11.90 -12.40
N ALA A 481 16.95 12.12 -12.59
CA ALA A 481 17.85 11.19 -13.25
C ALA A 481 19.04 10.81 -12.38
N LEU A 482 19.47 9.56 -12.50
CA LEU A 482 20.75 9.10 -12.01
C LEU A 482 21.72 9.01 -13.19
N VAL A 483 22.79 9.81 -13.12
CA VAL A 483 23.88 9.77 -14.10
C VAL A 483 25.16 9.28 -13.45
N GLN A 484 26.02 8.64 -14.23
CA GLN A 484 27.33 8.18 -13.74
C GLN A 484 28.45 8.63 -14.67
N ASN A 485 29.54 9.14 -14.10
CA ASN A 485 30.73 9.46 -14.85
C ASN A 485 31.38 8.19 -15.40
N LYS A 486 31.65 8.13 -16.70
CA LYS A 486 32.24 6.96 -17.37
C LYS A 486 33.63 6.62 -16.85
N ASN A 487 34.42 7.64 -16.51
CA ASN A 487 35.82 7.53 -16.13
C ASN A 487 35.96 7.32 -14.62
N THR A 488 35.37 8.20 -13.80
CA THR A 488 35.55 8.16 -12.34
C THR A 488 34.59 7.20 -11.64
N LYS A 489 33.50 6.81 -12.30
CA LYS A 489 32.36 6.07 -11.72
C LYS A 489 31.56 6.83 -10.67
N ASP A 490 31.85 8.11 -10.46
CA ASP A 490 31.06 8.97 -9.59
C ASP A 490 29.61 9.05 -10.08
N SER A 491 28.67 8.93 -9.15
CA SER A 491 27.25 8.99 -9.42
C SER A 491 26.67 10.33 -8.98
N THR A 492 25.75 10.85 -9.77
CA THR A 492 25.10 12.15 -9.55
C THR A 492 23.60 12.00 -9.77
N ILE A 493 22.82 12.48 -8.81
CA ILE A 493 21.39 12.71 -9.01
C ILE A 493 21.23 14.07 -9.68
N VAL A 494 20.49 14.10 -10.78
CA VAL A 494 20.11 15.30 -11.49
C VAL A 494 18.62 15.51 -11.27
N ILE A 495 18.26 16.68 -10.76
CA ILE A 495 16.87 17.13 -10.64
C ILE A 495 16.67 18.21 -11.69
N SER A 496 15.82 17.97 -12.67
CA SER A 496 15.36 19.00 -13.61
C SER A 496 13.91 19.33 -13.27
N TYR A 497 13.72 20.47 -12.61
CA TYR A 497 12.42 20.95 -12.19
C TYR A 497 11.56 21.33 -13.39
N ASN A 498 10.26 21.12 -13.28
CA ASN A 498 9.33 21.71 -14.21
C ASN A 498 9.39 23.25 -14.11
N LYS A 499 9.34 23.92 -15.25
CA LYS A 499 9.36 25.39 -15.34
C LYS A 499 7.99 26.02 -15.11
N ASN A 500 6.96 25.20 -15.06
CA ASN A 500 5.58 25.60 -14.85
C ASN A 500 5.10 24.96 -13.55
N ASN A 501 4.12 25.57 -12.89
CA ASN A 501 3.47 25.05 -11.70
C ASN A 501 1.98 24.89 -12.02
N VAL A 502 1.30 23.95 -11.39
CA VAL A 502 -0.15 23.79 -11.55
C VAL A 502 -0.87 24.91 -10.81
N ASP A 503 -1.83 25.57 -11.46
CA ASP A 503 -2.69 26.57 -10.82
C ASP A 503 -3.72 25.86 -9.93
N PRO A 504 -3.70 26.03 -8.59
CA PRO A 504 -4.67 25.39 -7.70
C PRO A 504 -6.13 25.76 -8.00
N SER A 505 -6.37 26.89 -8.69
CA SER A 505 -7.70 27.33 -9.11
C SER A 505 -8.20 26.62 -10.37
N ASN A 506 -7.30 26.02 -11.15
CA ASN A 506 -7.62 25.40 -12.43
C ASN A 506 -6.72 24.18 -12.70
N LEU A 507 -7.02 23.10 -11.98
CA LEU A 507 -6.37 21.79 -12.16
C LEU A 507 -6.50 21.29 -13.60
N CYS A 508 -5.52 20.51 -14.04
CA CYS A 508 -5.43 19.93 -15.39
C CYS A 508 -5.42 21.00 -16.51
N GLN A 509 -4.77 22.14 -16.27
CA GLN A 509 -4.53 23.13 -17.32
C GLN A 509 -3.17 22.93 -17.98
N ARG A 510 -3.21 22.65 -19.30
CA ARG A 510 -2.02 22.58 -20.14
C ARG A 510 -1.11 23.79 -19.96
N PHE A 511 0.17 23.53 -19.73
CA PHE A 511 1.22 24.52 -19.61
C PHE A 511 1.49 25.25 -20.92
N SER A 512 1.80 26.53 -20.81
CA SER A 512 2.06 27.40 -21.96
C SER A 512 3.52 27.41 -22.40
N LYS A 513 4.44 27.02 -21.50
CA LYS A 513 5.88 26.98 -21.76
C LYS A 513 6.37 25.54 -21.74
N GLN A 514 7.49 25.32 -22.41
CA GLN A 514 8.23 24.07 -22.35
C GLN A 514 8.56 23.68 -20.90
N SER A 515 8.24 22.43 -20.51
CA SER A 515 8.35 21.96 -19.14
C SER A 515 9.78 21.92 -18.61
N TYR A 516 10.76 21.45 -19.39
CA TYR A 516 12.09 21.16 -18.84
C TYR A 516 13.24 21.87 -19.56
N GLU A 517 14.26 22.18 -18.77
CA GLU A 517 15.60 22.47 -19.25
C GLU A 517 16.32 21.18 -19.67
N ASP A 518 17.48 21.30 -20.31
CA ASP A 518 18.29 20.12 -20.63
C ASP A 518 18.94 19.59 -19.34
N PHE A 519 18.54 18.39 -18.90
CA PHE A 519 19.06 17.77 -17.67
C PHE A 519 20.59 17.55 -17.70
N SER A 520 21.22 17.55 -18.87
CA SER A 520 22.67 17.35 -18.96
C SER A 520 23.49 18.58 -18.60
N ILE A 521 22.84 19.73 -18.39
CA ILE A 521 23.50 21.01 -18.11
C ILE A 521 22.93 21.63 -16.84
N GLN A 522 23.80 22.11 -15.97
CA GLN A 522 23.40 22.92 -14.83
C GLN A 522 22.80 24.25 -15.30
N GLY A 523 21.62 24.58 -14.77
CA GLY A 523 20.83 25.74 -15.19
C GLY A 523 19.91 26.20 -14.06
N PRO A 524 19.13 27.29 -14.29
CA PRO A 524 18.19 27.80 -13.29
C PRO A 524 17.12 26.78 -12.87
N TYR A 525 16.82 25.75 -13.68
CA TYR A 525 15.87 24.70 -13.31
C TYR A 525 16.52 23.31 -13.21
N THR A 526 17.86 23.22 -13.21
CA THR A 526 18.57 21.94 -13.10
C THR A 526 19.58 21.95 -11.98
N TYR A 527 19.41 21.03 -11.02
CA TYR A 527 20.31 20.82 -9.89
C TYR A 527 21.05 19.48 -10.01
N HIS A 528 22.38 19.51 -9.88
CA HIS A 528 23.24 18.32 -9.93
C HIS A 528 23.81 18.05 -8.54
N GLN A 529 23.43 16.92 -7.96
CA GLN A 529 23.86 16.48 -6.65
C GLN A 529 24.75 15.24 -6.75
N GLN A 530 26.04 15.40 -6.46
CA GLN A 530 26.95 14.26 -6.41
C GLN A 530 26.65 13.36 -5.20
N LEU A 531 26.61 12.06 -5.42
CA LEU A 531 26.44 11.05 -4.38
C LEU A 531 27.78 10.67 -3.75
N THR A 532 27.74 10.27 -2.48
CA THR A 532 28.89 9.81 -1.71
C THR A 532 29.11 8.29 -1.80
N PHE A 533 28.24 7.59 -2.53
CA PHE A 533 28.27 6.14 -2.74
C PHE A 533 27.99 5.80 -4.20
N VAL A 534 28.32 4.57 -4.59
CA VAL A 534 28.05 4.06 -5.93
C VAL A 534 26.79 3.19 -5.89
N PRO A 535 25.78 3.47 -6.73
CA PRO A 535 24.60 2.61 -6.87
C PRO A 535 24.96 1.20 -7.33
N PHE A 536 24.33 0.20 -6.73
CA PHE A 536 24.58 -1.21 -6.98
C PHE A 536 24.06 -1.63 -8.35
N SER A 537 24.95 -2.09 -9.23
CA SER A 537 24.58 -2.68 -10.52
C SER A 537 25.36 -3.94 -10.78
N ASN A 538 24.65 -5.06 -10.92
CA ASN A 538 25.22 -6.29 -11.46
C ASN A 538 24.85 -6.36 -12.95
N LYS A 539 25.86 -6.23 -13.83
CA LYS A 539 25.71 -6.26 -15.31
C LYS A 539 24.96 -7.49 -15.86
N GLN A 540 24.80 -8.56 -15.09
CA GLN A 540 24.12 -9.79 -15.53
C GLN A 540 22.67 -9.92 -15.04
N GLU A 541 22.26 -9.22 -13.97
CA GLU A 541 20.96 -9.46 -13.31
C GLU A 541 20.22 -8.19 -12.84
N ASN A 542 20.93 -7.08 -12.53
CA ASN A 542 20.36 -5.90 -11.89
C ASN A 542 20.65 -4.56 -12.55
N LEU A 543 19.55 -3.90 -12.86
CA LEU A 543 19.50 -2.49 -13.20
C LEU A 543 19.31 -1.67 -11.93
N VAL A 544 19.92 -0.49 -11.93
CA VAL A 544 19.65 0.50 -10.90
C VAL A 544 18.31 1.15 -11.23
N PHE A 545 17.37 1.12 -10.29
CA PHE A 545 16.16 1.92 -10.34
C PHE A 545 16.18 2.91 -9.18
N ILE A 546 16.03 4.19 -9.50
CA ILE A 546 15.60 5.18 -8.51
C ILE A 546 14.09 5.08 -8.37
N ARG A 547 13.61 5.05 -7.13
CA ARG A 547 12.18 5.00 -6.84
C ARG A 547 11.85 6.13 -5.87
N LEU A 548 10.78 6.83 -6.15
CA LEU A 548 10.30 7.94 -5.33
C LEU A 548 8.96 7.58 -4.73
N GLN A 549 8.80 7.84 -3.44
CA GLN A 549 7.52 7.79 -2.74
C GLN A 549 7.63 8.57 -1.44
N ASP A 550 6.53 9.20 -1.03
CA ASP A 550 6.45 9.91 0.23
C ASP A 550 6.26 8.93 1.40
N VAL A 551 7.33 8.67 2.15
CA VAL A 551 7.38 7.63 3.19
C VAL A 551 6.85 8.15 4.52
N ASP A 552 6.99 9.46 4.79
CA ASP A 552 6.50 10.12 6.01
C ASP A 552 5.23 10.97 5.79
N LEU A 553 4.71 10.97 4.56
CA LEU A 553 3.47 11.62 4.11
C LEU A 553 3.51 13.15 4.21
N ASP A 554 4.70 13.76 4.20
CA ASP A 554 4.90 15.21 4.33
C ASP A 554 4.66 16.02 3.03
N GLY A 555 4.23 15.34 1.97
CA GLY A 555 4.01 15.84 0.63
C GLY A 555 5.26 15.90 -0.24
N MET A 556 6.41 15.40 0.23
CA MET A 556 7.70 15.51 -0.45
C MET A 556 8.34 14.13 -0.63
N PRO A 557 8.11 13.45 -1.77
CA PRO A 557 8.60 12.10 -2.00
C PRO A 557 10.10 11.88 -1.73
N ASP A 558 10.40 10.85 -0.93
CA ASP A 558 11.76 10.37 -0.63
C ASP A 558 12.26 9.41 -1.71
N LEU A 559 13.57 9.24 -1.80
CA LEU A 559 14.20 8.41 -2.82
C LEU A 559 14.83 7.16 -2.22
N ILE A 560 14.48 5.98 -2.74
CA ILE A 560 15.14 4.72 -2.40
C ILE A 560 15.88 4.14 -3.60
N LEU A 561 17.01 3.49 -3.33
CA LEU A 561 17.76 2.70 -4.30
C LEU A 561 18.67 1.68 -3.58
N THR A 562 19.45 0.91 -4.34
CA THR A 562 20.47 0.00 -3.81
C THR A 562 21.88 0.53 -4.07
N SER A 563 22.78 0.42 -3.08
CA SER A 563 24.19 0.84 -3.16
C SER A 563 25.14 -0.36 -3.06
N ASP A 564 26.31 -0.25 -3.68
CA ASP A 564 27.35 -1.28 -3.61
C ASP A 564 28.11 -1.18 -2.28
N ASN A 565 28.21 -2.30 -1.54
CA ASN A 565 28.88 -2.36 -0.25
C ASN A 565 30.40 -2.60 -0.33
N GLN A 566 31.03 -2.44 -1.50
CA GLN A 566 32.47 -2.73 -1.76
C GLN A 566 32.85 -4.22 -1.67
N GLN A 567 31.90 -5.10 -1.32
CA GLN A 567 32.01 -6.56 -1.37
C GLN A 567 31.16 -7.15 -2.50
N GLU A 568 30.67 -6.31 -3.43
CA GLU A 568 29.74 -6.67 -4.51
C GLU A 568 28.37 -7.17 -4.02
N GLU A 569 27.98 -6.82 -2.79
CA GLU A 569 26.62 -7.02 -2.27
C GLU A 569 25.86 -5.70 -2.25
N GLY A 570 24.58 -5.77 -2.61
CA GLY A 570 23.73 -4.59 -2.58
C GLY A 570 23.24 -4.27 -1.17
N LYS A 571 23.16 -2.99 -0.85
CA LYS A 571 22.62 -2.46 0.42
C LYS A 571 21.49 -1.47 0.14
N PHE A 572 20.42 -1.56 0.92
CA PHE A 572 19.34 -0.56 0.91
C PHE A 572 19.87 0.84 1.21
N VAL A 573 19.39 1.83 0.47
CA VAL A 573 19.64 3.25 0.72
C VAL A 573 18.34 4.02 0.56
N ILE A 574 18.06 4.86 1.55
CA ILE A 574 17.03 5.90 1.48
C ILE A 574 17.68 7.28 1.58
N LEU A 575 17.27 8.17 0.69
CA LEU A 575 17.63 9.58 0.68
C LEU A 575 16.37 10.38 0.98
N GLU A 576 16.37 11.07 2.11
CA GLU A 576 15.27 11.92 2.55
C GLU A 576 15.21 13.19 1.72
N ASN A 577 14.02 13.55 1.27
CA ASN A 577 13.78 14.76 0.51
C ASN A 577 13.76 15.97 1.45
N LYS A 578 14.80 16.81 1.41
CA LYS A 578 14.92 18.00 2.26
C LYS A 578 14.91 19.26 1.42
N LYS A 579 14.41 20.34 2.03
CA LYS A 579 14.49 21.69 1.45
C LYS A 579 15.95 22.07 1.16
N CYS A 580 16.22 22.44 -0.08
CA CYS A 580 17.52 22.94 -0.51
C CYS A 580 17.79 24.30 0.14
N LYS A 581 18.94 24.46 0.81
CA LYS A 581 19.36 25.71 1.44
C LYS A 581 20.79 26.08 1.06
N GLY A 582 21.07 27.39 0.99
CA GLY A 582 22.40 27.94 0.78
C GLY A 582 22.71 28.29 -0.68
N LYS A 583 23.91 28.84 -0.91
CA LYS A 583 24.32 29.46 -2.18
C LYS A 583 24.16 28.60 -3.43
N GLN A 584 24.25 27.29 -3.29
CA GLN A 584 24.08 26.33 -4.39
C GLN A 584 22.62 26.16 -4.84
N CYS A 585 21.66 26.51 -3.98
CA CYS A 585 20.23 26.47 -4.24
C CYS A 585 19.69 27.85 -4.61
N ASP A 586 20.37 28.94 -4.21
CA ASP A 586 19.96 30.32 -4.49
C ASP A 586 19.89 30.64 -6.01
N THR A 587 20.55 29.82 -6.84
CA THR A 587 20.50 29.96 -8.30
C THR A 587 19.38 29.14 -8.95
N ILE A 588 18.64 28.34 -8.19
CA ILE A 588 17.53 27.54 -8.69
C ILE A 588 16.24 28.39 -8.63
N GLU A 589 15.59 28.55 -9.77
CA GLU A 589 14.37 29.37 -9.93
C GLU A 589 13.07 28.60 -9.65
N ALA A 590 13.14 27.27 -9.48
CA ALA A 590 11.99 26.43 -9.16
C ALA A 590 11.37 26.79 -7.80
N GLU A 591 10.06 26.55 -7.66
CA GLU A 591 9.39 26.72 -6.38
C GLU A 591 9.89 25.69 -5.38
N ASN A 592 10.15 26.10 -4.13
CA ASN A 592 10.53 25.23 -3.02
C ASN A 592 11.62 24.18 -3.39
N PRO A 593 12.81 24.59 -3.88
CA PRO A 593 13.81 23.66 -4.38
C PRO A 593 14.25 22.65 -3.31
N ARG A 594 14.50 21.42 -3.73
CA ARG A 594 14.77 20.24 -2.91
C ARG A 594 16.13 19.61 -3.22
N LEU A 595 16.60 18.78 -2.30
CA LEU A 595 17.77 17.90 -2.46
C LEU A 595 17.55 16.60 -1.67
N PHE A 596 18.29 15.55 -2.01
CA PHE A 596 18.12 14.22 -1.40
C PHE A 596 19.25 13.93 -0.41
N VAL A 597 18.97 13.89 0.90
CA VAL A 597 19.99 13.65 1.93
C VAL A 597 20.01 12.18 2.34
N LEU A 598 21.18 11.54 2.32
CA LEU A 598 21.32 10.18 2.84
C LEU A 598 20.84 10.10 4.30
N SER A 599 19.84 9.26 4.55
CA SER A 599 19.34 9.05 5.91
C SER A 599 20.38 8.33 6.75
N SER A 600 20.53 8.78 8.00
CA SER A 600 21.38 8.16 9.01
C SER A 600 20.59 7.71 10.24
N ASP A 601 19.26 7.76 10.14
CA ASP A 601 18.36 7.41 11.23
C ASP A 601 18.43 5.90 11.52
N GLN A 602 18.44 5.56 12.81
CA GLN A 602 18.49 4.19 13.30
C GLN A 602 17.22 3.41 12.98
N VAL A 603 16.11 4.09 12.68
CA VAL A 603 14.85 3.49 12.22
C VAL A 603 15.04 2.57 11.00
N TRP A 604 16.01 2.86 10.13
CA TRP A 604 16.30 2.08 8.92
C TRP A 604 17.24 0.90 9.13
N LYS A 605 17.72 0.68 10.37
CA LYS A 605 18.79 -0.28 10.66
C LYS A 605 18.44 -1.71 10.21
N GLU A 606 17.21 -2.18 10.46
CA GLU A 606 16.80 -3.54 10.09
C GLU A 606 16.86 -3.80 8.57
N MET A 607 16.54 -2.78 7.76
CA MET A 607 16.64 -2.85 6.30
C MET A 607 18.08 -2.74 5.80
N ASN A 608 18.89 -1.92 6.47
CA ASN A 608 20.30 -1.69 6.12
C ASN A 608 21.18 -2.94 6.24
N ASP A 609 20.80 -3.89 7.10
CA ASP A 609 21.54 -5.13 7.35
C ASP A 609 21.19 -6.25 6.34
N GLN A 610 20.44 -5.95 5.27
CA GLN A 610 20.02 -6.91 4.26
C GLN A 610 20.89 -6.85 2.99
N ASN A 611 21.20 -8.02 2.42
CA ASN A 611 21.81 -8.15 1.10
C ASN A 611 20.78 -7.86 -0.01
N ALA A 612 20.49 -6.58 -0.20
CA ALA A 612 19.43 -6.06 -1.06
C ALA A 612 19.83 -6.10 -2.54
N HIS A 613 19.19 -6.98 -3.31
CA HIS A 613 19.30 -7.06 -4.76
C HIS A 613 18.50 -5.93 -5.43
N THR A 614 17.23 -5.79 -5.04
CA THR A 614 16.34 -4.68 -5.42
C THR A 614 15.41 -4.35 -4.25
N VAL A 615 15.03 -3.09 -4.13
CA VAL A 615 14.00 -2.64 -3.17
C VAL A 615 12.79 -2.10 -3.94
N SER A 616 11.59 -2.24 -3.39
CA SER A 616 10.35 -1.64 -3.90
C SER A 616 9.42 -1.26 -2.75
N PHE A 617 8.51 -0.32 -3.01
CA PHE A 617 7.49 0.10 -2.05
C PHE A 617 6.30 -0.87 -2.04
N PHE A 618 5.53 -0.84 -0.96
CA PHE A 618 4.28 -1.57 -0.75
C PHE A 618 3.37 -0.88 0.28
N ASP A 619 2.16 -1.38 0.47
CA ASP A 619 1.23 -0.95 1.53
C ASP A 619 0.44 -2.19 1.95
N ILE A 620 0.94 -2.92 2.97
CA ILE A 620 0.46 -4.27 3.30
C ILE A 620 -0.91 -4.29 3.97
N ASN A 621 -1.23 -3.22 4.70
CA ASN A 621 -2.47 -3.09 5.45
C ASN A 621 -3.50 -2.22 4.72
N GLU A 622 -3.18 -1.78 3.51
CA GLU A 622 -4.02 -0.86 2.73
C GLU A 622 -4.33 0.42 3.54
N ASP A 623 -3.38 0.87 4.37
CA ASP A 623 -3.51 1.97 5.34
C ASP A 623 -2.82 3.26 4.90
N GLY A 624 -2.28 3.27 3.68
CA GLY A 624 -1.61 4.42 3.07
C GLY A 624 -0.21 4.67 3.61
N LYS A 625 0.28 3.88 4.57
CA LYS A 625 1.69 3.92 4.98
C LYS A 625 2.52 3.07 4.04
N ILE A 626 3.67 3.61 3.69
CA ILE A 626 4.56 2.99 2.73
C ILE A 626 5.47 1.99 3.43
N ASP A 627 5.23 0.72 3.16
CA ASP A 627 6.03 -0.44 3.51
C ASP A 627 7.06 -0.76 2.40
N PHE A 628 7.89 -1.77 2.65
CA PHE A 628 8.99 -2.11 1.75
C PHE A 628 9.10 -3.61 1.49
N PHE A 629 9.32 -3.97 0.23
CA PHE A 629 9.86 -5.26 -0.15
C PHE A 629 11.32 -5.15 -0.55
N ILE A 630 12.13 -6.10 -0.08
CA ILE A 630 13.51 -6.27 -0.48
C ILE A 630 13.66 -7.66 -1.08
N ASN A 631 14.00 -7.72 -2.37
CA ASN A 631 14.55 -8.93 -2.96
C ASN A 631 15.97 -9.09 -2.44
N THR A 632 16.26 -10.16 -1.72
CA THR A 632 17.60 -10.48 -1.24
C THR A 632 18.18 -11.68 -1.96
N LYS A 633 19.50 -11.75 -2.07
CA LYS A 633 20.20 -12.91 -2.62
C LYS A 633 21.17 -13.46 -1.60
N ASP A 634 21.08 -14.76 -1.34
CA ASP A 634 22.11 -15.48 -0.60
C ASP A 634 23.18 -15.92 -1.60
N TYR A 635 24.31 -15.21 -1.60
CA TYR A 635 25.44 -15.50 -2.51
C TYR A 635 26.08 -16.87 -2.27
N SER A 636 25.88 -17.49 -1.10
CA SER A 636 26.43 -18.82 -0.80
C SER A 636 25.60 -19.93 -1.46
N SER A 637 24.27 -19.80 -1.46
CA SER A 637 23.35 -20.77 -2.07
C SER A 637 22.88 -20.39 -3.48
N GLY A 638 23.08 -19.13 -3.88
CA GLY A 638 22.57 -18.55 -5.12
C GLY A 638 21.06 -18.29 -5.13
N LYS A 639 20.36 -18.54 -4.02
CA LYS A 639 18.91 -18.44 -3.91
C LYS A 639 18.46 -17.01 -3.63
N ASN A 640 17.34 -16.64 -4.23
CA ASN A 640 16.65 -15.38 -3.91
C ASN A 640 15.70 -15.58 -2.73
N SER A 641 15.31 -14.50 -2.07
CA SER A 641 14.18 -14.49 -1.14
C SER A 641 13.59 -13.08 -1.07
N ILE A 642 12.31 -13.01 -0.71
CA ILE A 642 11.61 -11.74 -0.53
C ILE A 642 11.46 -11.47 0.97
N LYS A 643 11.89 -10.29 1.42
CA LYS A 643 11.69 -9.81 2.79
C LYS A 643 10.77 -8.59 2.77
N CYS A 644 9.86 -8.50 3.73
CA CYS A 644 8.98 -7.36 3.91
C CYS A 644 9.30 -6.62 5.20
N PHE A 645 9.24 -5.29 5.13
CA PHE A 645 9.46 -4.39 6.24
C PHE A 645 8.27 -3.45 6.36
N PHE A 646 7.63 -3.50 7.52
CA PHE A 646 6.45 -2.71 7.86
C PHE A 646 6.84 -1.36 8.43
N ASN A 647 6.19 -0.30 7.97
CA ASN A 647 6.41 1.07 8.40
C ASN A 647 5.46 1.47 9.53
N TYR A 648 5.95 1.33 10.77
CA TYR A 648 5.24 1.75 11.98
C TYR A 648 5.72 3.12 12.49
N ILE A 649 6.19 4.00 11.60
CA ILE A 649 6.55 5.36 11.98
C ILE A 649 5.26 6.14 12.24
N SER A 650 5.21 6.83 13.38
CA SER A 650 4.08 7.70 13.72
C SER A 650 4.21 9.02 12.96
N THR A 651 3.33 9.22 11.99
CA THR A 651 3.22 10.45 11.22
C THR A 651 1.91 11.15 11.57
N ASP A 652 1.97 12.48 11.70
CA ASP A 652 0.79 13.33 11.86
C ASP A 652 0.62 14.11 10.57
N ALA A 653 0.19 13.38 9.54
CA ALA A 653 0.00 13.81 8.17
C ALA A 653 -1.14 13.02 7.53
N PHE A 654 -1.71 13.58 6.47
CA PHE A 654 -2.80 12.97 5.73
C PHE A 654 -2.31 12.40 4.40
N PHE A 655 -3.07 11.44 3.85
CA PHE A 655 -2.82 10.92 2.51
C PHE A 655 -4.11 10.73 1.71
N ILE A 656 -4.00 10.54 0.39
CA ILE A 656 -4.98 9.81 -0.41
C ILE A 656 -4.27 8.59 -1.01
N LYS A 657 -4.93 7.43 -0.96
CA LYS A 657 -4.59 6.29 -1.81
C LYS A 657 -5.58 6.20 -2.95
N ALA A 658 -5.14 6.15 -4.21
CA ALA A 658 -6.02 6.15 -5.37
C ALA A 658 -5.61 5.12 -6.43
N LEU A 659 -6.56 4.25 -6.79
CA LEU A 659 -6.45 3.20 -7.79
C LEU A 659 -7.36 3.50 -8.98
N GLY A 660 -6.78 3.54 -10.18
CA GLY A 660 -7.45 3.77 -11.44
C GLY A 660 -7.63 2.46 -12.20
N LEU A 661 -8.88 2.07 -12.48
CA LEU A 661 -9.20 0.88 -13.28
C LEU A 661 -9.62 1.27 -14.70
N ASN A 662 -9.51 0.33 -15.62
CA ASN A 662 -9.79 0.50 -17.05
C ASN A 662 -11.28 0.64 -17.39
N GLY A 663 -12.18 0.37 -16.43
CA GLY A 663 -13.62 0.50 -16.60
C GLY A 663 -14.35 -0.76 -17.05
N GLN A 664 -13.65 -1.86 -17.31
CA GLN A 664 -14.26 -3.13 -17.65
C GLN A 664 -14.77 -3.84 -16.40
N CYS A 665 -16.06 -4.12 -16.36
CA CYS A 665 -16.73 -4.66 -15.18
C CYS A 665 -17.49 -5.93 -15.54
N ASN A 666 -17.31 -6.98 -14.74
CA ASN A 666 -18.09 -8.21 -14.84
C ASN A 666 -19.20 -8.20 -13.78
N ASN A 667 -20.45 -8.44 -14.17
CA ASN A 667 -21.61 -8.43 -13.27
C ASN A 667 -21.71 -7.16 -12.39
N ASN A 668 -21.41 -5.99 -12.96
CA ASN A 668 -21.33 -4.69 -12.27
C ASN A 668 -20.27 -4.60 -11.17
N LYS A 669 -19.32 -5.54 -11.09
CA LYS A 669 -18.13 -5.44 -10.24
C LYS A 669 -16.91 -5.18 -11.14
N CYS A 670 -16.31 -4.01 -10.96
CA CYS A 670 -15.03 -3.65 -11.59
C CYS A 670 -13.98 -3.90 -10.52
N GLN A 671 -13.20 -4.96 -10.70
CA GLN A 671 -12.38 -5.49 -9.63
C GLN A 671 -10.91 -5.17 -9.87
N SER A 672 -10.36 -5.64 -10.99
CA SER A 672 -8.91 -5.81 -11.09
C SER A 672 -8.24 -5.13 -12.28
N GLY A 673 -8.96 -4.88 -13.38
CA GLY A 673 -8.37 -4.33 -14.61
C GLY A 673 -7.73 -2.94 -14.41
N ILE A 674 -6.40 -2.89 -14.24
CA ILE A 674 -5.65 -1.65 -13.97
C ILE A 674 -5.48 -0.77 -15.21
N TYR A 675 -5.40 0.55 -15.00
CA TYR A 675 -5.09 1.52 -16.05
C TYR A 675 -3.64 2.05 -15.93
N TYR A 676 -2.94 2.22 -17.06
CA TYR A 676 -1.56 2.72 -17.10
C TYR A 676 -1.53 4.21 -17.44
N GLY A 677 -0.81 5.01 -16.66
CA GLY A 677 -0.64 6.45 -16.87
C GLY A 677 -1.84 7.30 -16.44
N ALA A 678 -2.63 6.86 -15.46
CA ALA A 678 -3.64 7.72 -14.84
C ALA A 678 -2.95 8.79 -13.99
N THR A 679 -3.32 10.06 -14.18
CA THR A 679 -2.77 11.21 -13.44
C THR A 679 -3.80 11.69 -12.41
N TYR A 680 -3.33 12.00 -11.21
CA TYR A 680 -4.14 12.48 -10.10
C TYR A 680 -3.59 13.82 -9.64
N GLU A 681 -4.41 14.87 -9.68
CA GLU A 681 -4.10 16.19 -9.12
C GLU A 681 -5.05 16.49 -7.97
N CYS A 682 -4.48 16.81 -6.81
CA CYS A 682 -5.21 17.05 -5.58
C CYS A 682 -4.92 18.46 -5.07
N LYS A 683 -5.95 19.32 -5.05
CA LYS A 683 -5.88 20.63 -4.41
C LYS A 683 -5.94 20.47 -2.89
N VAL A 684 -4.89 20.94 -2.21
CA VAL A 684 -4.72 20.88 -0.76
C VAL A 684 -4.56 22.28 -0.21
N THR A 685 -5.31 22.59 0.85
CA THR A 685 -5.16 23.86 1.58
C THR A 685 -4.49 23.57 2.91
N THR A 686 -3.23 23.98 3.04
CA THR A 686 -2.43 23.71 4.23
C THR A 686 -2.89 24.54 5.44
N LEU A 687 -2.36 24.23 6.63
CA LEU A 687 -2.71 24.92 7.88
C LEU A 687 -2.38 26.42 7.90
N ASP A 688 -1.41 26.87 7.08
CA ASP A 688 -1.08 28.28 6.94
C ASP A 688 -1.90 28.99 5.85
N THR A 689 -2.96 28.33 5.36
CA THR A 689 -3.88 28.80 4.32
C THR A 689 -3.26 28.94 2.93
N THR A 690 -2.09 28.33 2.69
CA THR A 690 -1.54 28.21 1.34
C THR A 690 -2.20 27.07 0.57
N GLU A 691 -2.64 27.36 -0.65
CA GLU A 691 -3.13 26.36 -1.58
C GLU A 691 -1.95 25.73 -2.31
N LYS A 692 -1.94 24.41 -2.37
CA LYS A 692 -0.95 23.60 -3.09
C LYS A 692 -1.66 22.53 -3.91
N VAL A 693 -0.93 21.95 -4.85
CA VAL A 693 -1.41 20.81 -5.64
C VAL A 693 -0.45 19.66 -5.43
N ALA A 694 -0.96 18.49 -5.03
CA ALA A 694 -0.20 17.24 -5.03
C ALA A 694 -0.51 16.49 -6.32
N THR A 695 0.53 16.04 -7.03
CA THR A 695 0.36 15.27 -8.27
C THR A 695 1.02 13.90 -8.18
N GLY A 696 0.31 12.88 -8.65
CA GLY A 696 0.82 11.51 -8.72
C GLY A 696 0.36 10.81 -9.98
N VAL A 697 1.15 9.85 -10.44
CA VAL A 697 0.87 9.11 -11.67
C VAL A 697 0.98 7.61 -11.43
N GLN A 698 -0.08 6.91 -11.81
CA GLN A 698 -0.16 5.46 -11.67
C GLN A 698 0.56 4.75 -12.82
N LEU A 699 1.42 3.79 -12.47
CA LEU A 699 2.06 2.86 -13.41
C LEU A 699 2.66 3.56 -14.64
N SER A 700 3.43 4.62 -14.42
CA SER A 700 4.10 5.36 -15.50
C SER A 700 5.19 4.55 -16.21
N GLN A 701 5.75 3.51 -15.60
CA GLN A 701 6.79 2.66 -16.16
C GLN A 701 6.47 1.18 -15.94
N SER A 702 6.70 0.31 -16.94
CA SER A 702 6.45 -1.14 -16.83
C SER A 702 7.57 -2.05 -17.36
N ALA A 703 8.59 -1.49 -18.01
CA ALA A 703 9.71 -2.26 -18.56
C ALA A 703 10.76 -2.57 -17.48
N TYR A 704 11.48 -3.68 -17.68
CA TYR A 704 12.63 -4.10 -16.88
C TYR A 704 12.37 -4.27 -15.38
N ARG A 705 11.17 -4.72 -14.99
CA ARG A 705 10.74 -4.88 -13.58
C ARG A 705 10.79 -3.55 -12.83
N SER A 706 10.08 -2.55 -13.36
CA SER A 706 9.94 -1.24 -12.72
C SER A 706 9.31 -1.31 -11.33
N LEU A 707 8.54 -2.37 -10.98
CA LEU A 707 7.89 -2.59 -9.67
C LEU A 707 7.21 -1.32 -9.12
N GLN A 708 6.48 -0.59 -9.97
CA GLN A 708 5.59 0.48 -9.50
C GLN A 708 4.31 -0.12 -8.94
N LEU A 709 3.75 0.50 -7.91
CA LEU A 709 2.49 0.08 -7.31
C LEU A 709 1.32 0.29 -8.29
N PRO A 710 0.27 -0.55 -8.21
CA PRO A 710 -0.88 -0.43 -9.11
C PRO A 710 -1.76 0.79 -8.80
N PHE A 711 -1.48 1.49 -7.70
CA PHE A 711 -2.17 2.70 -7.24
C PHE A 711 -1.13 3.79 -6.92
N VAL A 712 -1.61 5.02 -6.69
CA VAL A 712 -0.81 6.12 -6.16
C VAL A 712 -1.13 6.35 -4.68
N ILE A 713 -0.11 6.70 -3.89
CA ILE A 713 -0.29 7.30 -2.57
C ILE A 713 0.24 8.72 -2.65
N LEU A 714 -0.62 9.69 -2.38
CA LEU A 714 -0.30 11.11 -2.29
C LEU A 714 -0.23 11.48 -0.82
N GLY A 715 0.94 11.79 -0.30
CA GLY A 715 1.07 12.47 0.99
C GLY A 715 0.64 13.92 0.86
N LEU A 716 -0.12 14.40 1.84
CA LEU A 716 -0.76 15.72 1.81
C LEU A 716 -0.26 16.64 2.92
N ALA A 717 0.74 16.18 3.68
CA ALA A 717 1.17 16.79 4.92
C ALA A 717 -0.01 17.01 5.89
N ARG A 718 0.14 17.94 6.83
CA ARG A 718 -0.98 18.44 7.63
C ARG A 718 -1.81 19.41 6.79
N THR A 719 -3.08 19.07 6.60
CA THR A 719 -4.06 19.84 5.84
C THR A 719 -5.38 19.93 6.61
N ASN A 720 -6.36 20.63 6.06
CA ASN A 720 -7.74 20.63 6.53
C ASN A 720 -8.35 19.22 6.50
N ASN A 721 -9.46 19.03 7.23
CA ASN A 721 -10.15 17.73 7.35
C ASN A 721 -10.87 17.27 6.06
N TYR A 722 -10.74 18.00 4.95
CA TYR A 722 -11.29 17.64 3.65
C TYR A 722 -10.38 18.14 2.54
N ILE A 723 -10.50 17.51 1.38
CA ILE A 723 -9.79 17.83 0.15
C ILE A 723 -10.78 18.51 -0.78
N GLU A 724 -10.40 19.69 -1.25
CA GLU A 724 -11.28 20.58 -2.02
C GLU A 724 -11.56 19.99 -3.40
N ASN A 725 -10.52 19.62 -4.14
CA ASN A 725 -10.67 19.11 -5.49
C ASN A 725 -9.69 17.97 -5.73
N LEU A 726 -10.22 16.81 -6.09
CA LEU A 726 -9.43 15.74 -6.68
C LEU A 726 -9.82 15.64 -8.15
N THR A 727 -8.88 15.91 -9.05
CA THR A 727 -9.07 15.67 -10.49
C THR A 727 -8.25 14.48 -10.92
N VAL A 728 -8.88 13.55 -11.62
CA VAL A 728 -8.22 12.40 -12.24
C VAL A 728 -8.32 12.51 -13.73
N GLY A 729 -7.20 12.31 -14.42
CA GLY A 729 -7.10 12.27 -15.86
C GLY A 729 -6.58 10.93 -16.39
N LEU A 730 -7.12 10.54 -17.53
CA LEU A 730 -6.73 9.38 -18.32
C LEU A 730 -6.33 9.85 -19.71
N SER A 731 -5.54 9.05 -20.43
CA SER A 731 -5.04 9.43 -21.75
C SER A 731 -6.08 9.25 -22.87
N LEU A 732 -7.33 9.66 -22.65
CA LEU A 732 -8.45 9.51 -23.60
C LEU A 732 -8.49 10.62 -24.66
N ASN A 733 -9.07 10.31 -25.83
CA ASN A 733 -9.07 11.19 -27.00
C ASN A 733 -9.86 12.50 -26.82
N GLU A 734 -11.00 12.45 -26.13
CA GLU A 734 -11.85 13.62 -25.95
C GLU A 734 -11.49 14.31 -24.63
N ASP A 735 -10.91 15.51 -24.69
CA ASP A 735 -10.42 16.28 -23.52
C ASP A 735 -11.47 16.50 -22.41
N LYS A 736 -12.75 16.54 -22.78
CA LYS A 736 -13.85 16.67 -21.82
C LYS A 736 -14.22 15.35 -21.11
N GLN A 737 -13.80 14.22 -21.67
CA GLN A 737 -14.06 12.88 -21.13
C GLN A 737 -12.83 12.28 -20.46
N SER A 738 -11.64 12.79 -20.80
CA SER A 738 -10.36 12.34 -20.26
C SER A 738 -10.20 12.64 -18.79
N ARG A 739 -10.93 13.61 -18.23
CA ARG A 739 -10.77 14.05 -16.85
C ARG A 739 -12.09 14.17 -16.09
N LYS A 740 -12.02 13.94 -14.79
CA LYS A 740 -13.15 14.11 -13.87
C LYS A 740 -12.66 14.66 -12.53
N THR A 741 -13.40 15.63 -12.00
CA THR A 741 -13.15 16.23 -10.69
C THR A 741 -14.23 15.83 -9.70
N TRP A 742 -13.82 15.51 -8.47
CA TRP A 742 -14.69 15.26 -7.33
C TRP A 742 -14.39 16.24 -6.20
N THR A 743 -15.44 16.62 -5.48
CA THR A 743 -15.38 17.53 -4.34
C THR A 743 -16.59 17.31 -3.42
N PRO A 744 -16.40 17.29 -2.08
CA PRO A 744 -15.14 17.15 -1.36
C PRO A 744 -14.66 15.67 -1.31
N ILE A 745 -13.38 15.44 -1.00
CA ILE A 745 -12.83 14.11 -0.70
C ILE A 745 -12.34 14.07 0.76
N ILE A 746 -12.50 12.92 1.42
CA ILE A 746 -12.06 12.71 2.80
C ILE A 746 -10.59 12.24 2.77
N PRO A 747 -9.64 12.91 3.46
CA PRO A 747 -8.28 12.41 3.61
C PRO A 747 -8.23 11.07 4.34
N ASN A 748 -7.11 10.35 4.24
CA ASN A 748 -6.92 8.99 4.77
C ASN A 748 -7.95 7.99 4.24
N SER A 749 -8.32 8.16 2.97
CA SER A 749 -9.22 7.25 2.26
C SER A 749 -8.50 6.56 1.11
N GLN A 750 -8.98 5.36 0.80
CA GLN A 750 -8.66 4.63 -0.40
C GLN A 750 -9.78 4.86 -1.43
N LEU A 751 -9.38 5.26 -2.62
CA LEU A 751 -10.25 5.62 -3.73
C LEU A 751 -10.06 4.61 -4.85
N ILE A 752 -11.15 4.05 -5.37
CA ILE A 752 -11.14 3.26 -6.61
C ILE A 752 -11.95 4.02 -7.65
N ILE A 753 -11.30 4.36 -8.76
CA ILE A 753 -11.81 5.26 -9.78
C ILE A 753 -11.77 4.56 -11.13
N TYR A 754 -12.86 4.64 -11.88
CA TYR A 754 -12.87 4.12 -13.24
C TYR A 754 -13.92 4.79 -14.12
N PRO A 755 -13.61 4.95 -15.42
CA PRO A 755 -14.60 5.39 -16.41
C PRO A 755 -15.52 4.21 -16.76
N LEU A 756 -16.78 4.49 -17.09
CA LEU A 756 -17.69 3.50 -17.67
C LEU A 756 -17.76 3.67 -19.19
N GLU A 757 -18.09 2.61 -19.91
CA GLU A 757 -18.29 2.65 -21.38
C GLU A 757 -19.34 3.68 -21.83
N GLN A 758 -20.30 4.01 -20.97
CA GLN A 758 -21.27 5.06 -21.23
C GLN A 758 -20.60 6.44 -21.16
N LYS A 759 -20.61 7.16 -22.30
CA LYS A 759 -19.99 8.49 -22.44
C LYS A 759 -20.17 9.38 -21.20
N ASN A 760 -19.05 9.84 -20.64
CA ASN A 760 -18.92 10.75 -19.49
C ASN A 760 -19.34 10.21 -18.12
N LYS A 761 -19.59 8.91 -17.96
CA LYS A 761 -19.82 8.34 -16.64
C LYS A 761 -18.51 7.84 -16.03
N TRP A 762 -18.23 8.29 -14.83
CA TRP A 762 -17.11 7.85 -14.00
C TRP A 762 -17.66 7.45 -12.65
N VAL A 763 -17.12 6.37 -12.10
CA VAL A 763 -17.45 5.92 -10.75
C VAL A 763 -16.26 6.21 -9.84
N LEU A 764 -16.59 6.67 -8.63
CA LEU A 764 -15.67 6.80 -7.52
C LEU A 764 -16.23 5.98 -6.36
N SER A 765 -15.47 4.98 -5.92
CA SER A 765 -15.72 4.22 -4.70
C SER A 765 -14.76 4.69 -3.61
N ILE A 766 -15.28 5.06 -2.44
CA ILE A 766 -14.49 5.58 -1.32
C ILE A 766 -14.53 4.55 -0.18
N PHE A 767 -13.34 4.14 0.25
CA PHE A 767 -13.12 3.28 1.41
C PHE A 767 -12.39 4.10 2.47
N VAL A 768 -12.99 4.21 3.65
CA VAL A 768 -12.39 4.89 4.79
C VAL A 768 -12.06 3.84 5.82
N GLN A 769 -10.81 3.76 6.25
CA GLN A 769 -10.46 2.88 7.35
C GLN A 769 -11.15 3.39 8.63
N PRO A 770 -11.99 2.59 9.29
CA PRO A 770 -12.64 3.02 10.52
C PRO A 770 -11.57 3.19 11.60
N ASN A 771 -11.28 4.44 11.97
CA ASN A 771 -10.44 4.70 13.13
C ASN A 771 -11.18 4.17 14.37
N GLU A 772 -10.52 3.45 15.27
CA GLU A 772 -11.13 2.91 16.50
C GLU A 772 -11.84 4.02 17.32
N ALA A 773 -11.32 5.25 17.23
CA ALA A 773 -11.96 6.43 17.79
C ALA A 773 -13.36 6.72 17.21
N LEU A 774 -13.60 6.47 15.93
CA LEU A 774 -14.91 6.62 15.29
C LEU A 774 -15.92 5.63 15.90
N LEU A 775 -15.49 4.39 16.13
CA LEU A 775 -16.31 3.36 16.77
C LEU A 775 -16.65 3.76 18.21
N ILE A 776 -15.69 4.31 18.95
CA ILE A 776 -15.93 4.88 20.29
C ILE A 776 -16.94 6.03 20.22
N ILE A 777 -16.78 6.97 19.29
CA ILE A 777 -17.71 8.10 19.12
C ILE A 777 -19.12 7.59 18.81
N ILE A 778 -19.26 6.60 17.93
CA ILE A 778 -20.56 6.00 17.60
C ILE A 778 -21.16 5.33 18.84
N ILE A 779 -20.40 4.50 19.57
CA ILE A 779 -20.87 3.84 20.79
C ILE A 779 -21.34 4.89 21.81
N VAL A 780 -20.52 5.91 22.07
CA VAL A 780 -20.86 7.00 23.01
C VAL A 780 -22.12 7.74 22.55
N THR A 781 -22.25 8.01 21.26
CA THR A 781 -23.43 8.69 20.69
C THR A 781 -24.69 7.84 20.81
N VAL A 782 -24.60 6.54 20.55
CA VAL A 782 -25.71 5.59 20.73
C VAL A 782 -26.13 5.52 22.20
N LEU A 783 -25.17 5.41 23.13
CA LEU A 783 -25.45 5.41 24.56
C LEU A 783 -26.15 6.70 25.01
N LEU A 784 -25.72 7.87 24.49
CA LEU A 784 -26.37 9.15 24.75
C LEU A 784 -27.81 9.19 24.21
N LEU A 785 -28.04 8.70 22.99
CA LEU A 785 -29.38 8.65 22.39
C LEU A 785 -30.32 7.71 23.16
N VAL A 786 -29.83 6.53 23.55
CA VAL A 786 -30.58 5.58 24.39
C VAL A 786 -30.92 6.21 25.74
N GLY A 787 -29.96 6.89 26.38
CA GLY A 787 -30.19 7.63 27.63
C GLY A 787 -31.26 8.71 27.49
N ILE A 788 -31.28 9.45 26.38
CA ILE A 788 -32.32 10.45 26.07
C ILE A 788 -33.69 9.79 25.90
N ILE A 789 -33.77 8.65 25.21
CA ILE A 789 -35.02 7.89 24.98
C ILE A 789 -35.58 7.36 26.31
N ILE A 790 -34.74 6.75 27.15
CA ILE A 790 -35.12 6.24 28.48
C ILE A 790 -35.65 7.38 29.34
N LYS A 791 -34.94 8.52 29.38
CA LYS A 791 -35.38 9.72 30.10
C LYS A 791 -36.73 10.23 29.60
N ARG A 792 -36.95 10.21 28.29
CA ARG A 792 -38.20 10.67 27.68
C ARG A 792 -39.35 9.72 28.05
N ASN A 793 -39.16 8.41 27.98
CA ASN A 793 -40.14 7.40 28.39
C ASN A 793 -40.46 7.45 29.89
N LYS A 794 -39.47 7.68 30.76
CA LYS A 794 -39.70 7.92 32.20
C LYS A 794 -40.53 9.17 32.46
N LYS A 795 -40.43 10.19 31.61
CA LYS A 795 -41.25 11.41 31.70
C LYS A 795 -42.70 11.15 31.27
N THR A 796 -42.91 10.44 30.15
CA THR A 796 -44.27 10.08 29.68
C THR A 796 -45.01 9.12 30.61
N ASN A 797 -44.30 8.25 31.34
CA ASN A 797 -44.89 7.38 32.37
C ASN A 797 -45.15 8.08 33.71
N LYS A 798 -44.61 9.29 33.93
CA LYS A 798 -44.97 10.13 35.10
C LYS A 798 -46.16 11.05 34.83
N ASP A 799 -46.46 11.33 33.55
CA ASP A 799 -47.58 12.16 33.11
C ASP A 799 -48.86 11.35 32.79
N LYS A 800 -48.79 10.01 32.88
CA LYS A 800 -49.93 9.07 32.96
C LYS A 800 -50.10 8.61 34.40
#